data_AF-A0A950VY04-F1
#
_entry.id   AF-A0A950VY04-F1
#
_cell.length_a   1.000
_cell.length_b   1.000
_cell.length_c   1.000
_cell.angle_alpha   90.00
_cell.angle_beta   90.00
_cell.angle_gamma   90.00
#
_symmetry.space_group_name_H-M   'P 1'
#
loop_
_entity.id
_entity.type
_entity.pdbx_description
1 polymer ?
#
loop_
_entity_poly.entity_id
_entity_poly.type
_entity_poly.pdbx_seq_one_letter_code
_entity_poly.pdbx_strand_id
1 'polypeptide(L)'
;MGSFLSSFRGSATRTGCVRALLALAALAPSALLWPSASVAAKHPAPPVITHLNLSGSGVTRTLNMTLSGRARVTVAIGRTLAGHRAHGRCQTRPGKGKPCSVTVQVAMHVYQGARGKNHFKVTLAGLPAGQYLATVVAQNARRNSARHTLRFKLTSAPKTPTPPVANKPIPAPPAAPKVPAPPPHYTNPTPSPSPSPTTPTTTTTTPTPTTTTPTPTPVTPPQAKTWGASGKATTLVVYDTTGQYGWIGELDAIAAGNLATHFGKITAEPVADYQSGQIDQYTATVYVGSTYNEPIPTAFLNDVLATSHPVIWAGQNIWQLSGTAGGSANSAFIAKYGWDPSSSYFDTLDNPTTVTYNGQTFTRNALNGTGQMLQPHITNSATVKVLAEANCSTATPPANCASQAPGASVGSTFPWAIRSSNLTYIGEDPFSYISETDRYLIFSDLLFDALDPSATPSHQAMVRLEDVSPASNPATLQSFADYMASQNVPFSVNVIPEYTDPLGVDNANVAACAGIPAGAPCTKTLADEPGVVAALKYIESKGGTLNEEGYTHQYSNVPNPYTGISGDDAEFYKAVCSSTQNTATPVTVTATSPCPTTDYVVWTGPVDGDSQAWATERVTTGKALFQQAGLTVPSVWITPHYFASAPDYAAIDSQFPVRYERETFPSGLITPGAALDYSHTFGQFFPYVVHDAYGEEILPENLGDYEPTAQNGNPPRVESDIINEAKVNLAVRQGFASFFYDANDNPLANLQTIVTGIKNLGYTFVGPTDPTVTGG
;
A
#
# COMPACT_ATOMS: atom_id res chain seq x y z
N MET A 1 51.60 13.27 34.76
CA MET A 1 52.14 12.19 35.64
C MET A 1 51.96 10.87 34.91
N GLY A 2 53.00 10.01 34.79
CA GLY A 2 52.97 8.62 34.28
C GLY A 2 52.20 8.37 32.96
N SER A 3 52.79 8.29 31.76
CA SER A 3 53.89 7.42 31.28
C SER A 3 53.68 5.91 31.51
N PHE A 4 53.53 5.14 30.42
CA PHE A 4 54.39 3.98 30.14
C PHE A 4 54.44 3.64 28.64
N LEU A 5 55.59 3.15 28.16
CA LEU A 5 55.93 2.89 26.74
C LEU A 5 55.94 1.38 26.41
N SER A 6 55.68 1.04 25.15
CA SER A 6 56.57 0.32 24.20
C SER A 6 55.73 -0.36 23.10
N SER A 7 55.99 -0.32 21.78
CA SER A 7 57.20 -0.21 20.94
C SER A 7 57.98 -1.52 20.74
N PHE A 8 57.75 -2.19 19.60
CA PHE A 8 58.74 -3.05 18.96
C PHE A 8 58.67 -2.94 17.43
N ARG A 9 59.80 -2.60 16.80
CA ARG A 9 60.07 -2.78 15.36
C ARG A 9 60.88 -4.05 15.16
N GLY A 10 60.73 -4.71 14.01
CA GLY A 10 61.63 -5.78 13.59
C GLY A 10 61.48 -6.11 12.10
N SER A 11 62.47 -5.75 11.29
CA SER A 11 62.57 -6.13 9.87
C SER A 11 63.73 -7.12 9.66
N ALA A 12 63.51 -8.20 8.92
CA ALA A 12 64.58 -9.05 8.41
C ALA A 12 64.17 -9.71 7.07
N THR A 13 65.18 -10.11 6.28
CA THR A 13 65.09 -10.27 4.82
C THR A 13 65.45 -11.67 4.29
N ARG A 14 64.74 -12.13 3.22
CA ARG A 14 65.17 -13.13 2.19
C ARG A 14 65.54 -14.56 2.73
N THR A 15 65.59 -15.68 1.99
CA THR A 15 65.66 -16.01 0.54
C THR A 15 65.27 -17.49 0.31
N GLY A 16 64.96 -17.92 -0.93
CA GLY A 16 64.92 -19.36 -1.36
C GLY A 16 63.54 -19.82 -1.87
N CYS A 17 63.17 -19.86 -3.17
CA CYS A 17 63.84 -20.31 -4.41
C CYS A 17 63.85 -21.83 -4.65
N VAL A 18 62.91 -22.35 -5.47
CA VAL A 18 63.11 -23.40 -6.51
C VAL A 18 62.16 -23.10 -7.70
N ARG A 19 62.56 -23.47 -8.93
CA ARG A 19 61.97 -23.07 -10.23
C ARG A 19 61.26 -24.21 -10.98
N ALA A 20 60.32 -23.85 -11.87
CA ALA A 20 60.10 -24.36 -13.25
C ALA A 20 58.95 -23.51 -13.89
N LEU A 21 59.01 -22.70 -14.97
CA LEU A 21 59.80 -22.69 -16.24
C LEU A 21 59.54 -23.96 -17.08
N LEU A 22 59.08 -23.96 -18.35
CA LEU A 22 58.82 -22.96 -19.42
C LEU A 22 57.37 -23.12 -19.97
N ALA A 23 56.83 -22.42 -21.00
CA ALA A 23 56.87 -21.03 -21.54
C ALA A 23 56.46 -21.06 -23.05
N LEU A 24 55.76 -20.05 -23.63
CA LEU A 24 55.96 -19.59 -25.04
C LEU A 24 55.15 -18.33 -25.46
N ALA A 25 55.81 -17.49 -26.27
CA ALA A 25 55.33 -16.65 -27.39
C ALA A 25 54.19 -15.62 -27.23
N ALA A 26 54.51 -14.37 -27.60
CA ALA A 26 53.56 -13.29 -27.89
C ALA A 26 53.12 -13.27 -29.37
N LEU A 27 51.94 -12.71 -29.64
CA LEU A 27 51.52 -12.21 -30.96
C LEU A 27 50.51 -11.04 -30.78
N ALA A 28 50.58 -10.04 -31.64
CA ALA A 28 49.76 -8.82 -31.58
C ALA A 28 48.34 -9.04 -32.16
N PRO A 29 47.32 -8.28 -31.72
CA PRO A 29 45.97 -8.38 -32.28
C PRO A 29 45.89 -7.70 -33.65
N SER A 30 45.61 -8.49 -34.69
CA SER A 30 45.25 -7.97 -36.01
C SER A 30 43.81 -7.45 -36.00
N ALA A 31 43.57 -6.32 -36.66
CA ALA A 31 42.23 -5.75 -36.81
C ALA A 31 41.32 -6.71 -37.60
N LEU A 32 40.11 -6.94 -37.06
CA LEU A 32 39.04 -7.68 -37.72
C LEU A 32 37.80 -6.77 -37.77
N LEU A 33 37.59 -6.16 -38.94
CA LEU A 33 36.36 -5.48 -39.30
C LEU A 33 35.18 -6.45 -39.16
N TRP A 34 34.25 -6.16 -38.24
CA TRP A 34 32.98 -6.87 -38.18
C TRP A 34 31.93 -6.11 -39.02
N PRO A 35 31.19 -6.80 -39.92
CA PRO A 35 30.21 -6.14 -40.77
C PRO A 35 28.99 -5.70 -39.97
N SER A 36 28.48 -4.51 -40.31
CA SER A 36 27.24 -3.95 -39.76
C SER A 36 26.02 -4.79 -40.15
N ALA A 37 25.72 -5.83 -39.37
CA ALA A 37 24.51 -6.62 -39.53
C ALA A 37 23.38 -6.03 -38.67
N SER A 38 22.48 -5.28 -39.32
CA SER A 38 21.17 -4.92 -38.76
C SER A 38 20.33 -6.19 -38.53
N VAL A 39 20.55 -6.89 -37.42
CA VAL A 39 19.69 -7.99 -36.99
C VAL A 39 18.48 -7.39 -36.29
N ALA A 40 17.40 -7.17 -37.05
CA ALA A 40 16.09 -6.91 -36.48
C ALA A 40 15.75 -8.05 -35.49
N ALA A 41 15.62 -7.72 -34.20
CA ALA A 41 15.41 -8.68 -33.14
C ALA A 41 14.12 -9.48 -33.37
N LYS A 42 14.26 -10.72 -33.84
CA LYS A 42 13.15 -11.57 -34.27
C LYS A 42 12.26 -11.86 -33.06
N HIS A 43 11.11 -11.18 -32.96
CA HIS A 43 10.23 -11.26 -31.79
C HIS A 43 9.96 -12.73 -31.38
N PRO A 44 10.08 -13.08 -30.08
CA PRO A 44 9.96 -14.46 -29.63
C PRO A 44 8.61 -15.04 -30.04
N ALA A 45 8.64 -16.16 -30.77
CA ALA A 45 7.44 -16.82 -31.28
C ALA A 45 6.45 -17.12 -30.14
N PRO A 46 5.13 -17.11 -30.39
CA PRO A 46 4.15 -17.51 -29.39
C PRO A 46 4.46 -18.93 -28.87
N PRO A 47 4.22 -19.21 -27.59
CA PRO A 47 4.43 -20.54 -27.04
C PRO A 47 3.52 -21.55 -27.75
N VAL A 48 4.06 -22.71 -28.09
CA VAL A 48 3.33 -23.80 -28.74
C VAL A 48 3.11 -24.90 -27.72
N ILE A 49 1.85 -25.31 -27.55
CA ILE A 49 1.46 -26.44 -26.69
C ILE A 49 1.34 -27.69 -27.57
N THR A 50 2.02 -28.76 -27.18
CA THR A 50 1.89 -30.09 -27.80
C THR A 50 1.65 -31.15 -26.72
N HIS A 51 1.23 -32.36 -27.11
CA HIS A 51 1.02 -33.51 -26.20
C HIS A 51 0.01 -33.26 -25.06
N LEU A 52 -0.85 -32.24 -25.20
CA LEU A 52 -1.80 -31.81 -24.20
C LEU A 52 -2.86 -32.89 -23.89
N ASN A 53 -2.93 -33.33 -22.64
CA ASN A 53 -3.97 -34.24 -22.15
C ASN A 53 -4.27 -34.02 -20.66
N LEU A 54 -5.43 -34.47 -20.19
CA LEU A 54 -5.86 -34.38 -18.80
C LEU A 54 -6.13 -35.80 -18.27
N SER A 55 -5.24 -36.30 -17.41
CA SER A 55 -5.31 -37.65 -16.84
C SER A 55 -5.89 -37.66 -15.42
N GLY A 56 -6.28 -38.85 -14.95
CA GLY A 56 -6.91 -39.06 -13.65
C GLY A 56 -8.45 -38.99 -13.67
N SER A 57 -9.06 -39.37 -12.55
CA SER A 57 -10.51 -39.42 -12.33
C SER A 57 -10.88 -38.73 -11.00
N GLY A 58 -12.15 -38.35 -10.85
CA GLY A 58 -12.62 -37.62 -9.67
C GLY A 58 -12.28 -36.12 -9.68
N VAL A 59 -12.17 -35.55 -8.48
CA VAL A 59 -12.07 -34.10 -8.22
C VAL A 59 -10.66 -33.52 -8.30
N THR A 60 -9.63 -34.33 -8.55
CA THR A 60 -8.28 -33.83 -8.85
C THR A 60 -7.74 -34.55 -10.07
N ARG A 61 -7.25 -33.79 -11.05
CA ARG A 61 -6.76 -34.32 -12.34
C ARG A 61 -5.39 -33.74 -12.65
N THR A 62 -4.61 -34.43 -13.47
CA THR A 62 -3.27 -33.98 -13.88
C THR A 62 -3.30 -33.53 -15.33
N LEU A 63 -3.03 -32.26 -15.59
CA LEU A 63 -2.86 -31.71 -16.92
C LEU A 63 -1.41 -31.88 -17.35
N ASN A 64 -1.19 -32.66 -18.42
CA ASN A 64 0.11 -32.98 -18.97
C ASN A 64 0.29 -32.27 -20.32
N MET A 65 1.43 -31.64 -20.57
CA MET A 65 1.72 -30.98 -21.86
C MET A 65 3.23 -30.81 -22.10
N THR A 66 3.59 -30.46 -23.35
CA THR A 66 4.93 -30.01 -23.72
C THR A 66 4.88 -28.60 -24.29
N LEU A 67 5.66 -27.68 -23.73
CA LEU A 67 5.76 -26.27 -24.16
C LEU A 67 7.04 -26.00 -24.95
N SER A 68 6.95 -25.19 -26.02
CA SER A 68 8.12 -24.78 -26.81
C SER A 68 9.06 -23.79 -26.10
N GLY A 69 8.59 -23.11 -25.05
CA GLY A 69 9.32 -22.11 -24.26
C GLY A 69 8.70 -21.95 -22.86
N ARG A 70 9.30 -21.10 -22.01
CA ARG A 70 8.68 -20.72 -20.71
C ARG A 70 7.41 -19.90 -20.98
N ALA A 71 6.33 -20.18 -20.25
CA ALA A 71 5.04 -19.51 -20.42
C ALA A 71 4.13 -19.65 -19.19
N ARG A 72 3.30 -18.63 -18.92
CA ARG A 72 2.15 -18.70 -18.01
C ARG A 72 1.05 -19.53 -18.66
N VAL A 73 0.61 -20.61 -18.03
CA VAL A 73 -0.41 -21.54 -18.54
C VAL A 73 -1.72 -21.31 -17.79
N THR A 74 -2.76 -20.87 -18.51
CA THR A 74 -4.12 -20.68 -17.99
C THR A 74 -5.01 -21.84 -18.39
N VAL A 75 -5.78 -22.36 -17.45
CA VAL A 75 -6.69 -23.51 -17.60
C VAL A 75 -8.09 -23.10 -17.13
N ALA A 76 -8.94 -22.68 -18.06
CA ALA A 76 -10.33 -22.34 -17.79
C ALA A 76 -11.22 -23.59 -17.86
N ILE A 77 -11.91 -23.91 -16.77
CA ILE A 77 -12.86 -25.03 -16.68
C ILE A 77 -14.27 -24.52 -16.94
N GLY A 78 -14.85 -24.95 -18.06
CA GLY A 78 -16.22 -24.62 -18.46
C GLY A 78 -17.18 -25.80 -18.29
N ARG A 79 -18.26 -25.63 -17.53
CA ARG A 79 -19.36 -26.61 -17.46
C ARG A 79 -20.23 -26.49 -18.70
N THR A 80 -20.48 -27.60 -19.38
CA THR A 80 -21.42 -27.64 -20.52
C THR A 80 -22.82 -27.93 -19.99
N LEU A 81 -23.72 -26.96 -20.15
CA LEU A 81 -25.12 -27.04 -19.75
C LEU A 81 -25.99 -27.18 -21.00
N ALA A 82 -27.03 -28.03 -20.90
CA ALA A 82 -28.07 -28.11 -21.93
C ALA A 82 -28.99 -26.89 -21.86
N GLY A 83 -29.59 -26.54 -22.99
CA GLY A 83 -30.47 -25.39 -23.12
C GLY A 83 -31.26 -25.40 -24.43
N HIS A 84 -31.98 -24.32 -24.68
CA HIS A 84 -32.82 -24.15 -25.87
C HIS A 84 -32.53 -22.81 -26.56
N ARG A 85 -32.63 -22.78 -27.90
CA ARG A 85 -32.48 -21.54 -28.67
C ARG A 85 -33.72 -20.64 -28.54
N ALA A 86 -33.55 -19.46 -27.98
CA ALA A 86 -34.54 -18.38 -27.93
C ALA A 86 -33.88 -17.08 -28.42
N HIS A 87 -34.58 -16.32 -29.28
CA HIS A 87 -34.07 -15.08 -29.90
C HIS A 87 -32.64 -15.23 -30.49
N GLY A 88 -32.40 -16.36 -31.18
CA GLY A 88 -31.11 -16.69 -31.81
C GLY A 88 -30.02 -17.22 -30.86
N ARG A 89 -30.09 -16.94 -29.55
CA ARG A 89 -29.10 -17.31 -28.53
C ARG A 89 -29.48 -18.60 -27.80
N CYS A 90 -28.51 -19.32 -27.24
CA CYS A 90 -28.77 -20.51 -26.41
C CYS A 90 -29.00 -20.11 -24.95
N GLN A 91 -30.12 -20.51 -24.36
CA GLN A 91 -30.49 -20.21 -22.97
C GLN A 91 -30.63 -21.50 -22.16
N THR A 92 -30.15 -21.51 -20.92
CA THR A 92 -30.18 -22.67 -20.00
C THR A 92 -31.52 -22.87 -19.29
N ARG A 93 -32.47 -21.94 -19.44
CA ARG A 93 -33.82 -22.05 -18.89
C ARG A 93 -34.68 -23.00 -19.75
N PRO A 94 -35.65 -23.74 -19.17
CA PRO A 94 -36.56 -24.58 -19.95
C PRO A 94 -37.35 -23.78 -20.99
N GLY A 95 -37.49 -24.30 -22.22
CA GLY A 95 -38.19 -23.60 -23.29
C GLY A 95 -38.46 -24.46 -24.51
N LYS A 96 -39.33 -23.98 -25.43
CA LYS A 96 -39.76 -24.74 -26.63
C LYS A 96 -38.81 -24.61 -27.84
N GLY A 97 -37.63 -24.02 -27.66
CA GLY A 97 -36.66 -23.78 -28.73
C GLY A 97 -35.85 -25.02 -29.14
N LYS A 98 -35.15 -24.96 -30.28
CA LYS A 98 -34.24 -26.03 -30.72
C LYS A 98 -33.18 -26.31 -29.64
N PRO A 99 -32.91 -27.57 -29.25
CA PRO A 99 -31.89 -27.90 -28.28
C PRO A 99 -30.51 -27.33 -28.65
N CYS A 100 -29.77 -26.89 -27.65
CA CYS A 100 -28.42 -26.39 -27.77
C CYS A 100 -27.66 -26.62 -26.46
N SER A 101 -26.36 -26.34 -26.46
CA SER A 101 -25.55 -26.35 -25.25
C SER A 101 -24.77 -25.06 -25.14
N VAL A 102 -24.63 -24.55 -23.92
CA VAL A 102 -23.74 -23.42 -23.59
C VAL A 102 -22.66 -23.92 -22.63
N THR A 103 -21.45 -23.37 -22.77
CA THR A 103 -20.37 -23.60 -21.81
C THR A 103 -20.23 -22.35 -20.94
N VAL A 104 -20.39 -22.53 -19.64
CA VAL A 104 -20.20 -21.47 -18.62
C VAL A 104 -18.91 -21.77 -17.86
N GLN A 105 -18.02 -20.81 -17.71
CA GLN A 105 -16.81 -20.98 -16.90
C GLN A 105 -17.18 -21.12 -15.42
N VAL A 106 -16.60 -22.11 -14.73
CA VAL A 106 -16.90 -22.42 -13.32
C VAL A 106 -15.65 -22.56 -12.44
N ALA A 107 -14.47 -22.63 -13.03
CA ALA A 107 -13.19 -22.52 -12.33
C ALA A 107 -12.11 -22.05 -13.32
N MET A 108 -11.02 -21.47 -12.80
CA MET A 108 -9.81 -21.19 -13.57
C MET A 108 -8.59 -21.56 -12.71
N HIS A 109 -7.55 -22.09 -13.35
CA HIS A 109 -6.25 -22.32 -12.72
C HIS A 109 -5.14 -21.70 -13.57
N VAL A 110 -4.11 -21.17 -12.92
CA VAL A 110 -2.95 -20.57 -13.57
C VAL A 110 -1.69 -21.24 -13.03
N TYR A 111 -0.77 -21.59 -13.92
CA TYR A 111 0.49 -22.26 -13.60
C TYR A 111 1.66 -21.61 -14.34
N GLN A 112 2.87 -21.72 -13.81
CA GLN A 112 4.09 -21.37 -14.54
C GLN A 112 4.67 -22.61 -15.21
N GLY A 113 4.84 -22.55 -16.53
CA GLY A 113 5.35 -23.65 -17.35
C GLY A 113 6.76 -23.43 -17.86
N ALA A 114 7.59 -24.46 -17.74
CA ALA A 114 8.95 -24.48 -18.28
C ALA A 114 8.95 -24.98 -19.75
N ARG A 115 10.02 -24.68 -20.50
CA ARG A 115 10.27 -25.30 -21.80
C ARG A 115 10.43 -26.82 -21.63
N GLY A 116 9.72 -27.62 -22.44
CA GLY A 116 9.69 -29.08 -22.30
C GLY A 116 8.40 -29.58 -21.64
N LYS A 117 8.47 -30.76 -21.00
CA LYS A 117 7.30 -31.43 -20.40
C LYS A 117 6.88 -30.76 -19.08
N ASN A 118 5.58 -30.62 -18.88
CA ASN A 118 4.95 -30.01 -17.70
C ASN A 118 3.77 -30.87 -17.22
N HIS A 119 3.56 -30.89 -15.90
CA HIS A 119 2.52 -31.67 -15.23
C HIS A 119 1.90 -30.82 -14.10
N PHE A 120 0.62 -30.46 -14.21
CA PHE A 120 -0.07 -29.58 -13.27
C PHE A 120 -1.30 -30.24 -12.64
N LYS A 121 -1.51 -30.06 -11.33
CA LYS A 121 -2.71 -30.56 -10.63
C LYS A 121 -3.86 -29.55 -10.77
N VAL A 122 -4.93 -29.98 -11.43
CA VAL A 122 -6.19 -29.25 -11.62
C VAL A 122 -7.20 -29.76 -10.60
N THR A 123 -7.55 -28.93 -9.63
CA THR A 123 -8.49 -29.26 -8.54
C THR A 123 -9.89 -28.78 -8.90
N LEU A 124 -10.85 -29.71 -8.83
CA LEU A 124 -12.23 -29.59 -9.28
C LEU A 124 -13.20 -29.88 -8.12
N ALA A 125 -12.76 -29.66 -6.88
CA ALA A 125 -13.56 -29.81 -5.68
C ALA A 125 -14.75 -28.84 -5.69
N GLY A 126 -15.88 -29.24 -5.11
CA GLY A 126 -17.14 -28.46 -5.16
C GLY A 126 -17.86 -28.48 -6.51
N LEU A 127 -17.22 -28.85 -7.62
CA LEU A 127 -17.90 -28.89 -8.92
C LEU A 127 -18.86 -30.09 -9.02
N PRO A 128 -20.14 -29.87 -9.37
CA PRO A 128 -21.13 -30.94 -9.46
C PRO A 128 -20.86 -31.90 -10.62
N ALA A 129 -21.50 -33.07 -10.60
CA ALA A 129 -21.46 -34.00 -11.72
C ALA A 129 -21.94 -33.33 -13.04
N GLY A 130 -21.28 -33.67 -14.15
CA GLY A 130 -21.57 -33.02 -15.44
C GLY A 130 -20.49 -33.22 -16.50
N GLN A 131 -20.74 -32.63 -17.67
CA GLN A 131 -19.79 -32.54 -18.79
C GLN A 131 -19.04 -31.21 -18.72
N TYR A 132 -17.73 -31.25 -18.93
CA TYR A 132 -16.83 -30.12 -18.78
C TYR A 132 -15.85 -30.00 -19.95
N LEU A 133 -15.40 -28.77 -20.19
CA LEU A 133 -14.32 -28.39 -21.10
C LEU A 133 -13.19 -27.77 -20.27
N ALA A 134 -11.95 -28.26 -20.43
CA ALA A 134 -10.76 -27.53 -19.98
C ALA A 134 -10.15 -26.80 -21.18
N THR A 135 -10.23 -25.48 -21.19
CA THR A 135 -9.63 -24.62 -22.19
C THR A 135 -8.26 -24.17 -21.72
N VAL A 136 -7.22 -24.47 -22.49
CA VAL A 136 -5.82 -24.24 -22.13
C VAL A 136 -5.18 -23.25 -23.10
N VAL A 137 -4.53 -22.23 -22.55
CA VAL A 137 -3.76 -21.20 -23.27
C VAL A 137 -2.44 -20.99 -22.53
N ALA A 138 -1.33 -20.94 -23.26
CA ALA A 138 -0.02 -20.56 -22.73
C ALA A 138 0.33 -19.14 -23.22
N GLN A 139 0.96 -18.33 -22.37
CA GLN A 139 1.30 -16.93 -22.65
C GLN A 139 2.76 -16.66 -22.32
N ASN A 140 3.51 -16.08 -23.26
CA ASN A 140 4.80 -15.45 -22.98
C ASN A 140 4.63 -13.94 -22.78
N ALA A 141 5.71 -13.21 -22.52
CA ALA A 141 5.69 -11.78 -22.19
C ALA A 141 4.91 -10.87 -23.18
N ARG A 142 4.64 -11.29 -24.43
CA ARG A 142 3.89 -10.48 -25.40
C ARG A 142 2.84 -11.24 -26.24
N ARG A 143 2.79 -12.58 -26.24
CA ARG A 143 1.88 -13.37 -27.12
C ARG A 143 1.33 -14.66 -26.48
N ASN A 144 0.10 -14.99 -26.87
CA ASN A 144 -0.62 -16.21 -26.50
C ASN A 144 -0.38 -17.35 -27.50
N SER A 145 -0.49 -18.60 -27.03
CA SER A 145 -0.60 -19.80 -27.85
C SER A 145 -1.94 -19.86 -28.58
N ALA A 146 -2.06 -20.82 -29.51
CA ALA A 146 -3.38 -21.30 -29.92
C ALA A 146 -4.18 -21.79 -28.69
N ARG A 147 -5.51 -21.67 -28.76
CA ARG A 147 -6.42 -22.16 -27.71
C ARG A 147 -6.66 -23.66 -27.92
N HIS A 148 -6.34 -24.47 -26.92
CA HIS A 148 -6.63 -25.90 -26.92
C HIS A 148 -7.80 -26.20 -25.98
N THR A 149 -8.60 -27.23 -26.28
CA THR A 149 -9.77 -27.59 -25.46
C THR A 149 -9.87 -29.10 -25.30
N LEU A 150 -9.87 -29.56 -24.05
CA LEU A 150 -10.07 -30.96 -23.66
C LEU A 150 -11.47 -31.15 -23.12
N ARG A 151 -12.16 -32.23 -23.49
CA ARG A 151 -13.47 -32.59 -22.91
C ARG A 151 -13.27 -33.63 -21.81
N PHE A 152 -13.97 -33.47 -20.68
CA PHE A 152 -13.97 -34.47 -19.62
C PHE A 152 -15.31 -34.48 -18.86
N LYS A 153 -15.61 -35.59 -18.17
CA LYS A 153 -16.82 -35.75 -17.36
C LYS A 153 -16.46 -35.88 -15.89
N LEU A 154 -17.17 -35.16 -15.03
CA LEU A 154 -17.20 -35.45 -13.59
C LEU A 154 -18.42 -36.32 -13.30
N THR A 155 -18.17 -37.49 -12.72
CA THR A 155 -19.20 -38.38 -12.17
C THR A 155 -19.32 -38.11 -10.67
N SER A 156 -20.55 -38.04 -10.16
CA SER A 156 -20.78 -38.00 -8.71
C SER A 156 -20.21 -39.25 -8.05
N ALA A 157 -19.67 -39.11 -6.83
CA ALA A 157 -19.43 -40.26 -5.99
C ALA A 157 -20.76 -41.02 -5.72
N PRO A 158 -20.74 -42.35 -5.49
CA PRO A 158 -21.96 -43.12 -5.24
C PRO A 158 -22.72 -42.63 -4.00
N LYS A 159 -24.05 -42.61 -4.06
CA LYS A 159 -24.96 -42.43 -2.92
C LYS A 159 -25.44 -43.80 -2.42
N THR A 160 -25.39 -44.03 -1.11
CA THR A 160 -26.11 -45.11 -0.40
C THR A 160 -26.27 -44.74 1.11
N PRO A 161 -27.09 -45.44 1.94
CA PRO A 161 -28.20 -44.77 2.66
C PRO A 161 -28.06 -44.70 4.21
N THR A 162 -29.14 -44.28 4.88
CA THR A 162 -29.31 -44.03 6.33
C THR A 162 -29.18 -45.30 7.23
N PRO A 163 -28.95 -45.16 8.56
CA PRO A 163 -28.25 -46.15 9.42
C PRO A 163 -29.17 -47.08 10.26
N PRO A 164 -28.63 -48.12 10.94
CA PRO A 164 -28.22 -47.97 12.36
C PRO A 164 -27.01 -48.81 12.90
N VAL A 165 -26.29 -48.22 13.87
CA VAL A 165 -25.64 -48.83 15.09
C VAL A 165 -24.31 -49.67 15.01
N ALA A 166 -23.27 -49.09 15.66
CA ALA A 166 -22.17 -49.63 16.50
C ALA A 166 -20.85 -50.31 15.96
N ASN A 167 -19.73 -49.67 16.35
CA ASN A 167 -18.39 -50.19 16.76
C ASN A 167 -17.53 -51.00 15.77
N LYS A 168 -16.39 -50.49 15.26
CA LYS A 168 -15.13 -50.17 16.01
C LYS A 168 -14.20 -49.18 15.23
N PRO A 169 -13.22 -48.51 15.87
CA PRO A 169 -12.41 -47.43 15.25
C PRO A 169 -10.95 -47.79 14.91
N ILE A 170 -10.37 -47.14 13.88
CA ILE A 170 -8.93 -47.05 13.55
C ILE A 170 -8.70 -45.77 12.69
N PRO A 171 -7.50 -45.15 12.65
CA PRO A 171 -6.73 -44.50 13.72
C PRO A 171 -6.69 -42.96 13.56
N ALA A 172 -6.18 -42.24 14.58
CA ALA A 172 -5.96 -40.79 14.52
C ALA A 172 -4.65 -40.42 13.78
N PRO A 173 -4.55 -39.21 13.17
CA PRO A 173 -3.28 -38.65 12.69
C PRO A 173 -2.28 -38.34 13.84
N PRO A 174 -0.97 -38.22 13.55
CA PRO A 174 0.03 -37.91 14.57
C PRO A 174 -0.13 -36.48 15.13
N ALA A 175 0.16 -36.32 16.42
CA ALA A 175 -0.03 -35.08 17.16
C ALA A 175 1.17 -34.12 17.08
N ALA A 176 0.89 -32.82 17.25
CA ALA A 176 1.90 -31.78 17.44
C ALA A 176 2.57 -31.87 18.83
N PRO A 177 3.82 -31.36 18.99
CA PRO A 177 4.51 -31.34 20.27
C PRO A 177 3.83 -30.43 21.32
N LYS A 178 4.00 -30.76 22.60
CA LYS A 178 3.30 -30.15 23.75
C LYS A 178 4.25 -29.33 24.64
N VAL A 179 3.79 -28.17 25.09
CA VAL A 179 4.35 -27.41 26.22
C VAL A 179 3.63 -27.85 27.53
N PRO A 180 4.28 -27.87 28.71
CA PRO A 180 3.69 -28.44 29.94
C PRO A 180 2.60 -27.57 30.59
N ALA A 181 1.70 -28.22 31.33
CA ALA A 181 0.65 -27.59 32.13
C ALA A 181 0.90 -27.78 33.65
N PRO A 182 0.41 -26.86 34.52
CA PRO A 182 0.61 -26.94 35.98
C PRO A 182 -0.29 -27.99 36.67
N PRO A 183 0.04 -28.43 37.90
CA PRO A 183 -0.63 -29.54 38.59
C PRO A 183 -1.93 -29.14 39.33
N PRO A 184 -2.92 -30.04 39.48
CA PRO A 184 -4.18 -29.75 40.15
C PRO A 184 -4.34 -30.41 41.53
N HIS A 185 -4.99 -29.71 42.46
CA HIS A 185 -5.85 -30.30 43.50
C HIS A 185 -6.85 -29.25 44.01
N TYR A 186 -8.16 -29.53 43.94
CA TYR A 186 -9.03 -29.81 45.09
C TYR A 186 -10.48 -30.04 44.65
N THR A 187 -11.21 -30.86 45.41
CA THR A 187 -12.54 -31.40 45.08
C THR A 187 -13.67 -30.69 45.82
N ASN A 188 -14.78 -30.37 45.14
CA ASN A 188 -16.02 -29.90 45.78
C ASN A 188 -16.84 -31.07 46.39
N PRO A 189 -17.49 -30.87 47.56
CA PRO A 189 -18.39 -31.85 48.16
C PRO A 189 -19.85 -31.76 47.68
N THR A 190 -20.64 -32.76 48.09
CA THR A 190 -21.97 -33.18 47.61
C THR A 190 -23.19 -32.37 48.11
N PRO A 191 -24.36 -32.48 47.43
CA PRO A 191 -25.62 -31.84 47.85
C PRO A 191 -26.43 -32.66 48.87
N SER A 192 -27.37 -31.99 49.56
CA SER A 192 -28.38 -32.59 50.45
C SER A 192 -29.78 -31.99 50.19
N PRO A 193 -30.89 -32.64 50.63
CA PRO A 193 -32.17 -32.56 49.92
C PRO A 193 -33.16 -31.46 50.37
N SER A 194 -34.16 -31.26 49.52
CA SER A 194 -35.29 -30.32 49.64
C SER A 194 -36.42 -30.81 50.57
N PRO A 195 -37.17 -29.90 51.19
CA PRO A 195 -38.59 -30.08 51.52
C PRO A 195 -39.52 -29.11 50.74
N SER A 196 -40.76 -29.55 50.54
CA SER A 196 -41.90 -28.74 50.06
C SER A 196 -43.01 -28.70 51.14
N PRO A 197 -44.14 -27.99 50.93
CA PRO A 197 -44.27 -26.58 50.58
C PRO A 197 -45.14 -25.82 51.61
N THR A 198 -45.13 -24.48 51.62
CA THR A 198 -46.12 -23.69 52.38
C THR A 198 -46.41 -22.34 51.72
N THR A 199 -47.64 -21.87 51.87
CA THR A 199 -48.17 -20.63 51.24
C THR A 199 -49.38 -20.18 52.08
N PRO A 200 -49.74 -18.88 52.17
CA PRO A 200 -48.97 -17.65 51.94
C PRO A 200 -48.84 -16.80 53.23
N THR A 201 -48.02 -15.74 53.20
CA THR A 201 -48.29 -14.55 54.01
C THR A 201 -47.88 -13.30 53.24
N THR A 202 -48.82 -12.36 53.11
CA THR A 202 -48.62 -11.07 52.45
C THR A 202 -47.89 -10.11 53.38
N THR A 203 -46.70 -9.67 53.00
CA THR A 203 -46.02 -8.51 53.59
C THR A 203 -45.46 -7.62 52.50
N THR A 204 -45.96 -6.39 52.47
CA THR A 204 -45.55 -5.34 51.54
C THR A 204 -44.12 -4.89 51.85
N THR A 205 -43.20 -5.01 50.89
CA THR A 205 -41.85 -4.45 51.01
C THR A 205 -41.59 -3.42 49.90
N THR A 206 -41.15 -2.24 50.32
CA THR A 206 -40.72 -1.11 49.51
C THR A 206 -39.57 -1.51 48.57
N PRO A 207 -39.49 -0.99 47.34
CA PRO A 207 -38.38 -1.31 46.44
C PRO A 207 -37.04 -0.81 46.98
N THR A 208 -36.11 -1.72 47.22
CA THR A 208 -34.69 -1.41 47.41
C THR A 208 -34.12 -0.81 46.12
N PRO A 209 -33.27 0.23 46.17
CA PRO A 209 -32.60 0.72 44.97
C PRO A 209 -31.70 -0.37 44.40
N THR A 210 -31.87 -0.70 43.12
CA THR A 210 -30.94 -1.59 42.42
C THR A 210 -29.62 -0.85 42.28
N THR A 211 -28.63 -1.19 43.11
CA THR A 211 -27.26 -0.69 42.93
C THR A 211 -26.74 -1.22 41.60
N THR A 212 -26.71 -0.38 40.57
CA THR A 212 -26.07 -0.69 39.30
C THR A 212 -24.57 -0.83 39.58
N THR A 213 -24.08 -2.07 39.64
CA THR A 213 -22.64 -2.32 39.51
C THR A 213 -22.18 -1.63 38.24
N PRO A 214 -21.21 -0.70 38.29
CA PRO A 214 -20.71 -0.07 37.08
C PRO A 214 -20.17 -1.17 36.17
N THR A 215 -20.62 -1.20 34.92
CA THR A 215 -19.96 -1.99 33.87
C THR A 215 -18.49 -1.61 33.91
N PRO A 216 -17.55 -2.57 34.04
CA PRO A 216 -16.13 -2.23 34.04
C PRO A 216 -15.80 -1.53 32.73
N THR A 217 -15.15 -0.36 32.82
CA THR A 217 -14.66 0.35 31.64
C THR A 217 -13.83 -0.62 30.81
N PRO A 218 -14.17 -0.90 29.54
CA PRO A 218 -13.42 -1.85 28.73
C PRO A 218 -11.96 -1.39 28.64
N VAL A 219 -11.04 -2.28 28.94
CA VAL A 219 -9.61 -1.95 29.04
C VAL A 219 -8.99 -2.12 27.66
N THR A 220 -8.37 -1.06 27.15
CA THR A 220 -7.56 -1.11 25.91
C THR A 220 -6.66 -2.35 25.92
N PRO A 221 -6.78 -3.27 24.95
CA PRO A 221 -5.96 -4.46 24.87
C PRO A 221 -4.46 -4.14 24.91
N PRO A 222 -3.61 -4.95 25.57
CA PRO A 222 -2.15 -4.77 25.54
C PRO A 222 -1.54 -4.78 24.13
N GLN A 223 -2.25 -5.33 23.16
CA GLN A 223 -1.89 -5.40 21.75
C GLN A 223 -2.21 -4.11 20.96
N ALA A 224 -3.00 -3.20 21.52
CA ALA A 224 -3.42 -2.00 20.82
C ALA A 224 -2.30 -0.94 20.80
N LYS A 225 -2.00 -0.41 19.62
CA LYS A 225 -1.06 0.71 19.43
C LYS A 225 -1.88 1.99 19.28
N THR A 226 -1.38 3.08 19.88
CA THR A 226 -2.10 4.36 19.94
C THR A 226 -1.16 5.49 19.53
N TRP A 227 -1.59 6.36 18.63
CA TRP A 227 -0.81 7.49 18.10
C TRP A 227 -1.69 8.69 17.72
N GLY A 228 -1.07 9.77 17.28
CA GLY A 228 -1.72 11.05 17.01
C GLY A 228 -1.80 11.99 18.21
N ALA A 229 -1.87 13.29 17.91
CA ALA A 229 -2.03 14.36 18.88
C ALA A 229 -3.45 14.41 19.47
N SER A 230 -3.64 15.30 20.45
CA SER A 230 -4.99 15.60 20.96
C SER A 230 -5.76 16.42 19.93
N GLY A 231 -7.00 16.04 19.63
CA GLY A 231 -7.83 16.73 18.65
C GLY A 231 -9.32 16.75 19.02
N LYS A 232 -10.17 17.00 18.03
CA LYS A 232 -11.63 17.07 18.20
C LYS A 232 -12.28 15.70 18.38
N ALA A 233 -11.62 14.65 17.92
CA ALA A 233 -12.15 13.29 17.88
C ALA A 233 -11.14 12.25 18.37
N THR A 234 -11.64 11.05 18.66
CA THR A 234 -10.85 9.84 18.84
C THR A 234 -11.36 8.72 17.94
N THR A 235 -10.47 7.88 17.43
CA THR A 235 -10.81 6.82 16.46
C THR A 235 -10.31 5.47 16.92
N LEU A 236 -11.17 4.45 16.91
CA LEU A 236 -10.76 3.05 16.99
C LEU A 236 -10.57 2.50 15.57
N VAL A 237 -9.44 1.87 15.28
CA VAL A 237 -9.18 1.17 14.02
C VAL A 237 -9.03 -0.32 14.31
N VAL A 238 -9.95 -1.15 13.81
CA VAL A 238 -9.92 -2.61 14.01
C VAL A 238 -9.71 -3.32 12.68
N TYR A 239 -8.78 -4.27 12.65
CA TYR A 239 -8.29 -4.86 11.40
C TYR A 239 -8.16 -6.38 11.41
N ASP A 240 -8.27 -6.97 10.22
CA ASP A 240 -8.13 -8.41 10.00
C ASP A 240 -6.67 -8.88 10.13
N THR A 241 -6.47 -10.11 10.62
CA THR A 241 -5.13 -10.68 10.84
C THR A 241 -4.96 -12.13 10.36
N THR A 242 -6.01 -12.81 9.89
CA THR A 242 -5.89 -14.22 9.53
C THR A 242 -5.30 -14.50 8.13
N GLY A 243 -4.77 -15.72 7.97
CA GLY A 243 -4.25 -16.20 6.69
C GLY A 243 -2.83 -15.72 6.36
N GLN A 244 -2.33 -16.11 5.18
CA GLN A 244 -0.95 -15.83 4.75
C GLN A 244 -0.69 -14.36 4.37
N TYR A 245 -1.74 -13.53 4.37
CA TYR A 245 -1.71 -12.11 4.02
C TYR A 245 -2.19 -11.22 5.17
N GLY A 246 -2.33 -11.74 6.40
CA GLY A 246 -2.81 -10.96 7.55
C GLY A 246 -1.97 -9.71 7.88
N TRP A 247 -0.71 -9.67 7.44
CA TRP A 247 0.14 -8.48 7.52
C TRP A 247 -0.38 -7.29 6.71
N ILE A 248 -1.22 -7.52 5.69
CA ILE A 248 -1.87 -6.46 4.91
C ILE A 248 -2.85 -5.68 5.80
N GLY A 249 -3.63 -6.36 6.65
CA GLY A 249 -4.57 -5.69 7.55
C GLY A 249 -3.88 -4.75 8.55
N GLU A 250 -2.65 -5.06 8.98
CA GLU A 250 -1.84 -4.14 9.81
C GLU A 250 -1.44 -2.88 9.04
N LEU A 251 -0.96 -3.03 7.79
CA LEU A 251 -0.55 -1.89 6.96
C LEU A 251 -1.75 -1.01 6.54
N ASP A 252 -2.87 -1.63 6.20
CA ASP A 252 -4.12 -0.94 5.88
C ASP A 252 -4.70 -0.23 7.13
N ALA A 253 -4.47 -0.78 8.34
CA ALA A 253 -4.81 -0.12 9.60
C ALA A 253 -3.90 1.08 9.92
N ILE A 254 -2.61 1.00 9.58
CA ILE A 254 -1.71 2.16 9.61
C ILE A 254 -2.22 3.23 8.63
N ALA A 255 -2.55 2.84 7.40
CA ALA A 255 -3.05 3.73 6.36
C ALA A 255 -4.32 4.49 6.80
N ALA A 256 -5.31 3.77 7.32
CA ALA A 256 -6.55 4.31 7.86
C ALA A 256 -6.31 5.16 9.13
N GLY A 257 -5.44 4.69 10.02
CA GLY A 257 -5.11 5.34 11.29
C GLY A 257 -4.44 6.69 11.08
N ASN A 258 -3.39 6.75 10.26
CA ASN A 258 -2.69 7.99 9.90
C ASN A 258 -3.65 9.01 9.28
N LEU A 259 -4.52 8.61 8.35
CA LEU A 259 -5.54 9.53 7.82
C LEU A 259 -6.54 10.03 8.88
N ALA A 260 -6.79 9.25 9.92
CA ALA A 260 -7.69 9.62 11.00
C ALA A 260 -7.02 10.47 12.11
N THR A 261 -5.69 10.56 12.17
CA THR A 261 -5.01 11.40 13.18
C THR A 261 -5.14 12.90 12.93
N HIS A 262 -5.47 13.30 11.69
CA HIS A 262 -5.88 14.68 11.36
C HIS A 262 -7.02 15.21 12.26
N PHE A 263 -7.84 14.32 12.81
CA PHE A 263 -8.95 14.67 13.69
C PHE A 263 -8.62 14.56 15.18
N GLY A 264 -7.49 13.94 15.55
CA GLY A 264 -7.07 13.69 16.91
C GLY A 264 -6.43 12.32 17.12
N LYS A 265 -6.70 11.70 18.26
CA LYS A 265 -5.93 10.53 18.72
C LYS A 265 -6.59 9.22 18.30
N ILE A 266 -5.81 8.29 17.76
CA ILE A 266 -6.33 7.00 17.29
C ILE A 266 -5.71 5.83 18.05
N THR A 267 -6.47 4.74 18.15
CA THR A 267 -6.01 3.44 18.68
C THR A 267 -6.31 2.36 17.65
N ALA A 268 -5.30 1.58 17.25
CA ALA A 268 -5.45 0.46 16.34
C ALA A 268 -5.20 -0.88 17.04
N GLU A 269 -6.02 -1.89 16.75
CA GLU A 269 -5.90 -3.24 17.32
C GLU A 269 -6.42 -4.34 16.36
N PRO A 270 -5.91 -5.58 16.43
CA PRO A 270 -6.52 -6.71 15.73
C PRO A 270 -7.99 -6.88 16.10
N VAL A 271 -8.87 -7.07 15.12
CA VAL A 271 -10.32 -7.26 15.38
C VAL A 271 -10.59 -8.49 16.26
N ALA A 272 -9.68 -9.47 16.27
CA ALA A 272 -9.72 -10.65 17.13
C ALA A 272 -9.54 -10.34 18.63
N ASP A 273 -8.89 -9.23 18.97
CA ASP A 273 -8.63 -8.79 20.35
C ASP A 273 -9.72 -7.85 20.91
N TYR A 274 -10.69 -7.44 20.09
CA TYR A 274 -11.77 -6.52 20.47
C TYR A 274 -12.63 -7.03 21.64
N GLN A 275 -12.82 -6.17 22.64
CA GLN A 275 -13.64 -6.39 23.82
C GLN A 275 -14.96 -5.60 23.75
N SER A 276 -16.05 -6.19 24.25
CA SER A 276 -17.37 -5.57 24.21
C SER A 276 -17.41 -4.22 24.94
N GLY A 277 -18.03 -3.23 24.30
CA GLY A 277 -18.14 -1.84 24.76
C GLY A 277 -16.98 -0.94 24.38
N GLN A 278 -15.93 -1.42 23.71
CA GLN A 278 -14.82 -0.55 23.27
C GLN A 278 -15.28 0.55 22.30
N ILE A 279 -16.19 0.24 21.36
CA ILE A 279 -16.66 1.18 20.33
C ILE A 279 -17.20 2.51 20.90
N ASP A 280 -17.92 2.46 22.03
CA ASP A 280 -18.57 3.62 22.64
C ASP A 280 -17.58 4.53 23.40
N GLN A 281 -16.29 4.18 23.47
CA GLN A 281 -15.22 5.02 24.01
C GLN A 281 -14.64 6.01 22.99
N TYR A 282 -14.92 5.82 21.70
CA TYR A 282 -14.32 6.58 20.60
C TYR A 282 -15.36 7.43 19.88
N THR A 283 -14.95 8.54 19.26
CA THR A 283 -15.86 9.34 18.43
C THR A 283 -16.40 8.52 17.26
N ALA A 284 -15.54 7.74 16.60
CA ALA A 284 -15.94 6.80 15.56
C ALA A 284 -15.07 5.54 15.57
N THR A 285 -15.50 4.52 14.82
CA THR A 285 -14.70 3.31 14.56
C THR A 285 -14.54 3.07 13.06
N VAL A 286 -13.32 2.71 12.65
CA VAL A 286 -12.99 2.22 11.31
C VAL A 286 -12.71 0.72 11.42
N TYR A 287 -13.38 -0.09 10.60
CA TYR A 287 -13.05 -1.50 10.40
C TYR A 287 -12.45 -1.72 9.02
N VAL A 288 -11.30 -2.38 8.99
CA VAL A 288 -10.49 -2.68 7.80
C VAL A 288 -10.58 -4.17 7.50
N GLY A 289 -11.53 -4.53 6.63
CA GLY A 289 -11.78 -5.91 6.22
C GLY A 289 -10.91 -6.32 5.04
N SER A 290 -9.63 -6.58 5.26
CA SER A 290 -8.68 -7.01 4.22
C SER A 290 -8.74 -8.53 3.92
N THR A 291 -9.31 -9.34 4.81
CA THR A 291 -9.33 -10.82 4.72
C THR A 291 -10.74 -11.39 4.63
N TYR A 292 -11.02 -12.11 3.54
CA TYR A 292 -12.33 -12.75 3.33
C TYR A 292 -12.63 -13.82 4.39
N ASN A 293 -13.75 -13.66 5.11
CA ASN A 293 -14.19 -14.47 6.26
C ASN A 293 -13.21 -14.45 7.45
N GLU A 294 -12.71 -13.27 7.83
CA GLU A 294 -12.09 -13.08 9.15
C GLU A 294 -13.06 -13.55 10.26
N PRO A 295 -12.59 -14.27 11.29
CA PRO A 295 -13.43 -14.71 12.41
C PRO A 295 -13.70 -13.55 13.39
N ILE A 296 -14.53 -12.60 12.98
CA ILE A 296 -14.87 -11.41 13.79
C ILE A 296 -15.56 -11.82 15.11
N PRO A 297 -15.12 -11.31 16.28
CA PRO A 297 -15.79 -11.56 17.55
C PRO A 297 -17.25 -11.12 17.55
N THR A 298 -18.13 -11.95 18.11
CA THR A 298 -19.56 -11.63 18.26
C THR A 298 -19.78 -10.36 19.10
N ALA A 299 -18.84 -10.00 19.98
CA ALA A 299 -18.82 -8.73 20.69
C ALA A 299 -18.81 -7.55 19.71
N PHE A 300 -17.84 -7.49 18.78
CA PHE A 300 -17.73 -6.41 17.79
C PHE A 300 -18.97 -6.32 16.90
N LEU A 301 -19.45 -7.47 16.39
CA LEU A 301 -20.66 -7.51 15.54
C LEU A 301 -21.90 -6.97 16.28
N ASN A 302 -22.09 -7.34 17.55
CA ASN A 302 -23.22 -6.84 18.35
C ASN A 302 -23.10 -5.34 18.62
N ASP A 303 -21.91 -4.88 18.98
CA ASP A 303 -21.65 -3.49 19.35
C ASP A 303 -21.82 -2.54 18.14
N VAL A 304 -21.34 -2.92 16.94
CA VAL A 304 -21.57 -2.18 15.69
C VAL A 304 -23.07 -2.05 15.35
N LEU A 305 -23.87 -3.07 15.66
CA LEU A 305 -25.33 -3.04 15.44
C LEU A 305 -26.07 -2.20 16.50
N ALA A 306 -25.50 -2.08 17.71
CA ALA A 306 -26.11 -1.43 18.86
C ALA A 306 -25.74 0.05 19.01
N THR A 307 -24.50 0.43 18.70
CA THR A 307 -23.98 1.78 18.93
C THR A 307 -24.70 2.84 18.09
N SER A 308 -24.71 4.07 18.60
CA SER A 308 -25.07 5.29 17.87
C SER A 308 -23.88 6.02 17.27
N HIS A 309 -22.64 5.64 17.63
CA HIS A 309 -21.42 6.27 17.13
C HIS A 309 -21.18 5.89 15.66
N PRO A 310 -20.60 6.76 14.82
CA PRO A 310 -20.25 6.45 13.44
C PRO A 310 -19.32 5.24 13.32
N VAL A 311 -19.65 4.37 12.37
CA VAL A 311 -18.81 3.22 11.96
C VAL A 311 -18.53 3.33 10.47
N ILE A 312 -17.26 3.28 10.09
CA ILE A 312 -16.82 3.14 8.70
C ILE A 312 -16.34 1.70 8.55
N TRP A 313 -16.93 0.97 7.61
CA TRP A 313 -16.59 -0.42 7.32
C TRP A 313 -16.06 -0.50 5.88
N ALA A 314 -14.77 -0.77 5.72
CA ALA A 314 -14.14 -0.94 4.42
C ALA A 314 -13.98 -2.43 4.07
N GLY A 315 -14.33 -2.80 2.84
CA GLY A 315 -14.02 -4.10 2.27
C GLY A 315 -14.88 -5.26 2.76
N GLN A 316 -14.21 -6.33 3.22
CA GLN A 316 -14.76 -7.67 3.41
C GLN A 316 -15.65 -7.79 4.65
N ASN A 317 -16.20 -8.99 4.88
CA ASN A 317 -16.85 -9.44 6.12
C ASN A 317 -18.17 -8.77 6.52
N ILE A 318 -18.63 -7.74 5.80
CA ILE A 318 -19.86 -7.00 6.07
C ILE A 318 -21.13 -7.87 6.18
N TRP A 319 -21.17 -9.00 5.49
CA TRP A 319 -22.27 -9.98 5.58
C TRP A 319 -22.46 -10.54 6.99
N GLN A 320 -21.39 -10.61 7.79
CA GLN A 320 -21.40 -11.18 9.14
C GLN A 320 -22.31 -10.37 10.09
N LEU A 321 -22.45 -9.05 9.91
CA LEU A 321 -23.38 -8.20 10.67
C LEU A 321 -24.85 -8.63 10.52
N SER A 322 -25.22 -9.24 9.40
CA SER A 322 -26.62 -9.65 9.13
C SER A 322 -26.88 -11.13 9.42
N GLY A 323 -25.84 -11.92 9.65
CA GLY A 323 -25.96 -13.37 9.82
C GLY A 323 -26.48 -14.08 8.56
N THR A 324 -27.31 -15.11 8.74
CA THR A 324 -27.84 -15.92 7.62
C THR A 324 -28.92 -15.16 6.84
N ALA A 325 -28.77 -15.11 5.50
CA ALA A 325 -29.75 -14.55 4.57
C ALA A 325 -31.18 -15.07 4.82
N GLY A 326 -32.15 -14.16 4.93
CA GLY A 326 -33.54 -14.48 5.25
C GLY A 326 -33.81 -14.84 6.72
N GLY A 327 -32.80 -14.81 7.60
CA GLY A 327 -32.95 -14.97 9.04
C GLY A 327 -33.52 -13.73 9.74
N SER A 328 -33.76 -13.84 11.05
CA SER A 328 -34.27 -12.72 11.87
C SER A 328 -33.26 -11.58 12.00
N ALA A 329 -31.98 -11.89 12.22
CA ALA A 329 -30.90 -10.89 12.25
C ALA A 329 -30.79 -10.14 10.91
N ASN A 330 -30.85 -10.86 9.79
CA ASN A 330 -30.82 -10.29 8.45
C ASN A 330 -32.04 -9.39 8.19
N SER A 331 -33.23 -9.84 8.59
CA SER A 331 -34.47 -9.03 8.50
C SER A 331 -34.38 -7.76 9.36
N ALA A 332 -33.80 -7.84 10.56
CA ALA A 332 -33.59 -6.68 11.44
C ALA A 332 -32.56 -5.69 10.87
N PHE A 333 -31.46 -6.19 10.30
CA PHE A 333 -30.47 -5.37 9.60
C PHE A 333 -31.12 -4.63 8.43
N ILE A 334 -31.83 -5.34 7.56
CA ILE A 334 -32.53 -4.75 6.40
C ILE A 334 -33.55 -3.70 6.84
N ALA A 335 -34.29 -3.95 7.93
CA ALA A 335 -35.25 -2.99 8.46
C ALA A 335 -34.61 -1.71 9.05
N LYS A 336 -33.43 -1.83 9.69
CA LYS A 336 -32.69 -0.67 10.24
C LYS A 336 -31.95 0.12 9.15
N TYR A 337 -31.26 -0.57 8.24
CA TYR A 337 -30.31 0.04 7.32
C TYR A 337 -30.82 0.17 5.87
N GLY A 338 -31.83 -0.60 5.43
CA GLY A 338 -32.42 -0.47 4.08
C GLY A 338 -31.59 -1.09 2.95
N TRP A 339 -30.67 -1.98 3.27
CA TRP A 339 -29.89 -2.77 2.31
C TRP A 339 -29.55 -4.13 2.92
N ASP A 340 -29.21 -5.12 2.07
CA ASP A 340 -28.94 -6.50 2.47
C ASP A 340 -27.48 -6.91 2.16
N PRO A 341 -26.57 -6.91 3.15
CA PRO A 341 -25.19 -7.34 2.94
C PRO A 341 -25.07 -8.85 2.69
N SER A 342 -26.09 -9.67 2.98
CA SER A 342 -26.07 -11.12 2.71
C SER A 342 -26.36 -11.49 1.24
N SER A 343 -26.95 -10.56 0.49
CA SER A 343 -27.20 -10.71 -0.96
C SER A 343 -26.63 -9.56 -1.80
N SER A 344 -25.84 -8.68 -1.18
CA SER A 344 -24.83 -7.87 -1.83
C SER A 344 -23.83 -8.78 -2.56
N TYR A 345 -23.23 -8.29 -3.63
CA TYR A 345 -22.62 -9.15 -4.65
C TYR A 345 -21.25 -8.62 -5.10
N PHE A 346 -20.24 -9.49 -5.13
CA PHE A 346 -18.93 -9.17 -5.69
C PHE A 346 -19.00 -9.11 -7.21
N ASP A 347 -18.72 -7.94 -7.79
CA ASP A 347 -18.66 -7.80 -9.24
C ASP A 347 -17.48 -8.58 -9.79
N THR A 348 -17.77 -9.75 -10.37
CA THR A 348 -16.78 -10.66 -10.94
C THR A 348 -16.70 -10.59 -12.46
N LEU A 349 -17.42 -9.66 -13.10
CA LEU A 349 -17.48 -9.53 -14.56
C LEU A 349 -16.89 -8.20 -15.05
N ASP A 350 -17.17 -7.11 -14.34
CA ASP A 350 -16.62 -5.79 -14.61
C ASP A 350 -15.36 -5.56 -13.76
N ASN A 351 -14.44 -4.72 -14.26
CA ASN A 351 -13.27 -4.25 -13.50
C ASN A 351 -13.30 -2.72 -13.51
N PRO A 352 -14.08 -2.07 -12.63
CA PRO A 352 -14.12 -0.62 -12.55
C PRO A 352 -12.71 -0.06 -12.34
N THR A 353 -12.28 0.83 -13.24
CA THR A 353 -11.00 1.54 -13.15
C THR A 353 -11.16 3.00 -12.73
N THR A 354 -12.38 3.42 -12.37
CA THR A 354 -12.67 4.74 -11.81
C THR A 354 -13.85 4.71 -10.84
N VAL A 355 -13.87 5.65 -9.90
CA VAL A 355 -14.98 5.92 -8.97
C VAL A 355 -15.34 7.41 -9.08
N THR A 356 -16.61 7.74 -9.14
CA THR A 356 -17.11 9.12 -9.18
C THR A 356 -17.60 9.54 -7.80
N TYR A 357 -17.11 10.70 -7.33
CA TYR A 357 -17.41 11.28 -6.02
C TYR A 357 -17.34 12.81 -6.08
N ASN A 358 -18.28 13.51 -5.45
CA ASN A 358 -18.38 14.97 -5.40
C ASN A 358 -18.18 15.69 -6.76
N GLY A 359 -18.63 15.07 -7.86
CA GLY A 359 -18.52 15.62 -9.22
C GLY A 359 -17.14 15.42 -9.89
N GLN A 360 -16.18 14.79 -9.20
CA GLN A 360 -14.89 14.37 -9.73
C GLN A 360 -14.89 12.87 -10.07
N THR A 361 -13.91 12.45 -10.87
CA THR A 361 -13.67 11.04 -11.20
C THR A 361 -12.27 10.66 -10.78
N PHE A 362 -12.20 9.73 -9.84
CA PHE A 362 -10.98 9.16 -9.27
C PHE A 362 -10.59 7.93 -10.04
N THR A 363 -9.29 7.65 -10.11
CA THR A 363 -8.77 6.41 -10.66
C THR A 363 -8.99 5.24 -9.69
N ARG A 364 -8.90 4.03 -10.25
CA ARG A 364 -8.77 2.78 -9.53
C ARG A 364 -7.84 1.90 -10.34
N ASN A 365 -6.70 1.51 -9.78
CA ASN A 365 -5.71 0.74 -10.55
C ASN A 365 -6.31 -0.56 -11.09
N ALA A 366 -6.14 -0.82 -12.39
CA ALA A 366 -6.69 -2.01 -13.05
C ALA A 366 -6.14 -3.33 -12.48
N LEU A 367 -4.99 -3.32 -11.78
CA LEU A 367 -4.40 -4.47 -11.08
C LEU A 367 -5.23 -4.97 -9.90
N ASN A 368 -6.09 -4.13 -9.29
CA ASN A 368 -7.07 -4.59 -8.31
C ASN A 368 -7.95 -5.72 -8.89
N GLY A 369 -8.32 -5.60 -10.17
CA GLY A 369 -9.02 -6.63 -10.92
C GLY A 369 -10.51 -6.80 -10.57
N THR A 370 -11.13 -7.77 -11.23
CA THR A 370 -12.53 -8.18 -10.99
C THR A 370 -12.65 -8.93 -9.66
N GLY A 371 -13.77 -8.77 -8.96
CA GLY A 371 -14.14 -9.57 -7.79
C GLY A 371 -13.73 -9.00 -6.44
N GLN A 372 -13.09 -7.82 -6.41
CA GLN A 372 -12.70 -7.15 -5.15
C GLN A 372 -13.77 -6.18 -4.63
N MET A 373 -14.60 -5.62 -5.53
CA MET A 373 -15.66 -4.67 -5.16
C MET A 373 -16.96 -5.41 -4.88
N LEU A 374 -17.47 -5.31 -3.65
CA LEU A 374 -18.81 -5.69 -3.27
C LEU A 374 -19.79 -4.56 -3.60
N GLN A 375 -20.75 -4.83 -4.47
CA GLN A 375 -21.85 -3.94 -4.75
C GLN A 375 -22.96 -4.12 -3.69
N PRO A 376 -23.36 -3.04 -2.97
CA PRO A 376 -24.43 -3.11 -1.98
C PRO A 376 -25.80 -3.37 -2.62
N HIS A 377 -26.53 -4.38 -2.15
CA HIS A 377 -27.93 -4.60 -2.52
C HIS A 377 -28.85 -3.69 -1.69
N ILE A 378 -29.12 -2.49 -2.23
CA ILE A 378 -30.05 -1.53 -1.63
C ILE A 378 -31.50 -2.03 -1.82
N THR A 379 -32.21 -2.20 -0.72
CA THR A 379 -33.62 -2.66 -0.69
C THR A 379 -34.60 -1.52 -0.45
N ASN A 380 -34.14 -0.43 0.17
CA ASN A 380 -34.89 0.82 0.36
C ASN A 380 -33.96 2.03 0.16
N SER A 381 -34.07 2.69 -1.00
CA SER A 381 -33.27 3.87 -1.32
C SER A 381 -33.64 5.11 -0.49
N ALA A 382 -34.79 5.15 0.19
CA ALA A 382 -35.16 6.27 1.04
C ALA A 382 -34.38 6.33 2.37
N THR A 383 -33.73 5.22 2.76
CA THR A 383 -32.92 5.11 3.99
C THR A 383 -31.42 5.00 3.72
N VAL A 384 -30.99 4.90 2.46
CA VAL A 384 -29.58 4.75 2.08
C VAL A 384 -29.12 5.96 1.27
N LYS A 385 -28.13 6.70 1.78
CA LYS A 385 -27.41 7.72 1.00
C LYS A 385 -26.28 7.03 0.22
N VAL A 386 -26.34 7.06 -1.11
CA VAL A 386 -25.17 6.76 -1.94
C VAL A 386 -24.20 7.94 -1.82
N LEU A 387 -22.93 7.64 -1.51
CA LEU A 387 -21.89 8.64 -1.33
C LEU A 387 -21.05 8.78 -2.60
N ALA A 388 -20.66 7.64 -3.19
CA ALA A 388 -19.82 7.54 -4.38
C ALA A 388 -20.25 6.35 -5.25
N GLU A 389 -19.95 6.40 -6.54
CA GLU A 389 -20.32 5.37 -7.51
C GLU A 389 -19.11 4.83 -8.27
N ALA A 390 -18.98 3.51 -8.39
CA ALA A 390 -18.01 2.88 -9.27
C ALA A 390 -18.50 2.93 -10.72
N ASN A 391 -17.63 3.28 -11.67
CA ASN A 391 -17.96 3.28 -13.09
C ASN A 391 -17.54 1.96 -13.74
N CYS A 392 -18.50 1.18 -14.21
CA CYS A 392 -18.26 -0.14 -14.83
C CYS A 392 -17.47 -0.06 -16.14
N SER A 393 -17.49 1.10 -16.80
CA SER A 393 -16.76 1.31 -18.05
C SER A 393 -16.37 2.78 -18.23
N THR A 394 -15.13 3.01 -18.68
CA THR A 394 -14.63 4.32 -19.15
C THR A 394 -14.89 4.57 -20.63
N ALA A 395 -15.66 3.69 -21.31
CA ALA A 395 -16.05 3.89 -22.70
C ALA A 395 -16.91 5.16 -22.88
N THR A 396 -16.91 5.72 -24.09
CA THR A 396 -17.78 6.86 -24.45
C THR A 396 -18.68 6.46 -25.63
N PRO A 397 -20.02 6.39 -25.46
CA PRO A 397 -20.75 6.51 -24.19
C PRO A 397 -20.43 5.34 -23.23
N PRO A 398 -20.62 5.52 -21.91
CA PRO A 398 -20.40 4.46 -20.93
C PRO A 398 -21.22 3.21 -21.23
N ALA A 399 -20.58 2.04 -21.14
CA ALA A 399 -21.29 0.78 -21.23
C ALA A 399 -22.01 0.48 -19.91
N ASN A 400 -23.17 -0.18 -19.99
CA ASN A 400 -23.84 -0.72 -18.80
C ASN A 400 -22.97 -1.80 -18.15
N CYS A 401 -23.03 -1.91 -16.83
CA CYS A 401 -22.38 -2.97 -16.06
C CYS A 401 -22.82 -4.35 -16.57
N ALA A 402 -21.86 -5.28 -16.73
CA ALA A 402 -22.12 -6.65 -17.10
C ALA A 402 -22.78 -7.45 -15.96
N SER A 403 -22.55 -7.03 -14.71
CA SER A 403 -23.23 -7.55 -13.53
C SER A 403 -23.83 -6.42 -12.67
N GLN A 404 -24.88 -6.74 -11.91
CA GLN A 404 -25.49 -5.82 -10.94
C GLN A 404 -26.12 -6.59 -9.78
N ALA A 405 -26.15 -5.97 -8.60
CA ALA A 405 -26.84 -6.45 -7.41
C ALA A 405 -28.35 -6.66 -7.67
N PRO A 406 -29.02 -7.55 -6.92
CA PRO A 406 -30.46 -7.75 -7.05
C PRO A 406 -31.24 -6.43 -6.93
N GLY A 407 -32.32 -6.28 -7.69
CA GLY A 407 -33.17 -5.09 -7.65
C GLY A 407 -32.56 -3.80 -8.22
N ALA A 408 -31.26 -3.74 -8.51
CA ALA A 408 -30.62 -2.59 -9.12
C ALA A 408 -31.18 -2.30 -10.54
N SER A 409 -31.20 -1.01 -10.91
CA SER A 409 -31.57 -0.58 -12.25
C SER A 409 -30.38 -0.69 -13.20
N VAL A 410 -30.63 -1.17 -14.43
CA VAL A 410 -29.60 -1.28 -15.47
C VAL A 410 -29.00 0.09 -15.79
N GLY A 411 -27.69 0.23 -15.56
CA GLY A 411 -26.94 1.46 -15.76
C GLY A 411 -25.43 1.19 -15.90
N SER A 412 -24.64 2.24 -16.06
CA SER A 412 -23.18 2.21 -16.22
C SER A 412 -22.39 2.35 -14.91
N THR A 413 -23.09 2.51 -13.80
CA THR A 413 -22.52 2.73 -12.46
C THR A 413 -23.14 1.79 -11.41
N PHE A 414 -22.49 1.68 -10.26
CA PHE A 414 -23.09 1.16 -9.05
C PHE A 414 -22.56 1.83 -7.78
N PRO A 415 -23.28 1.81 -6.64
CA PRO A 415 -22.80 2.39 -5.38
C PRO A 415 -21.48 1.76 -4.91
N TRP A 416 -20.42 2.55 -4.80
CA TRP A 416 -19.13 2.15 -4.23
C TRP A 416 -19.10 2.34 -2.70
N ALA A 417 -19.60 3.50 -2.26
CA ALA A 417 -19.76 3.82 -0.85
C ALA A 417 -21.19 4.26 -0.54
N ILE A 418 -21.73 3.80 0.58
CA ILE A 418 -23.07 4.13 1.07
C ILE A 418 -23.05 4.48 2.55
N ARG A 419 -24.02 5.27 3.00
CA ARG A 419 -24.30 5.49 4.44
C ARG A 419 -25.77 5.25 4.75
N SER A 420 -26.01 4.58 5.86
CA SER A 420 -27.33 4.41 6.43
C SER A 420 -27.25 4.30 7.95
N SER A 421 -28.13 5.01 8.68
CA SER A 421 -27.96 5.24 10.11
C SER A 421 -26.54 5.78 10.39
N ASN A 422 -25.84 5.17 11.35
CA ASN A 422 -24.46 5.43 11.74
C ASN A 422 -23.42 4.59 10.97
N LEU A 423 -23.83 3.71 10.06
CA LEU A 423 -22.93 2.84 9.30
C LEU A 423 -22.64 3.41 7.91
N THR A 424 -21.37 3.68 7.64
CA THR A 424 -20.81 3.92 6.31
C THR A 424 -20.16 2.63 5.83
N TYR A 425 -20.54 2.15 4.66
CA TYR A 425 -19.92 0.97 4.03
C TYR A 425 -19.22 1.36 2.73
N ILE A 426 -18.00 0.86 2.54
CA ILE A 426 -17.17 1.02 1.34
C ILE A 426 -16.91 -0.37 0.76
N GLY A 427 -17.27 -0.57 -0.51
CA GLY A 427 -17.36 -1.88 -1.15
C GLY A 427 -16.05 -2.65 -1.34
N GLU A 428 -14.90 -2.06 -1.03
CA GLU A 428 -13.58 -2.68 -1.13
C GLU A 428 -12.61 -2.02 -0.13
N ASP A 429 -11.38 -2.52 -0.09
CA ASP A 429 -10.28 -1.81 0.53
C ASP A 429 -9.74 -0.67 -0.39
N PRO A 430 -9.62 0.58 0.09
CA PRO A 430 -9.17 1.72 -0.70
C PRO A 430 -7.65 1.90 -0.76
N PHE A 431 -6.85 1.13 -0.01
CA PHE A 431 -5.39 1.30 0.11
C PHE A 431 -4.61 0.49 -0.93
N SER A 432 -5.25 -0.45 -1.63
CA SER A 432 -4.62 -1.19 -2.72
C SER A 432 -4.37 -0.32 -3.96
N TYR A 433 -3.08 -0.13 -4.27
CA TYR A 433 -2.52 0.60 -5.43
C TYR A 433 -2.89 2.08 -5.50
N ILE A 434 -2.71 2.81 -4.40
CA ILE A 434 -2.98 4.26 -4.33
C ILE A 434 -2.14 5.06 -5.35
N SER A 435 -2.68 6.22 -5.75
CA SER A 435 -2.00 7.26 -6.53
C SER A 435 -2.69 8.60 -6.29
N GLU A 436 -2.10 9.69 -6.76
CA GLU A 436 -2.51 11.09 -6.61
C GLU A 436 -3.93 11.41 -7.14
N THR A 437 -4.56 10.46 -7.84
CA THR A 437 -5.96 10.56 -8.29
C THR A 437 -6.83 9.39 -7.86
N ASP A 438 -6.34 8.44 -7.06
CA ASP A 438 -7.04 7.21 -6.72
C ASP A 438 -8.19 7.41 -5.72
N ARG A 439 -9.15 6.47 -5.72
CA ARG A 439 -10.29 6.40 -4.78
C ARG A 439 -9.89 6.47 -3.30
N TYR A 440 -8.63 6.21 -2.96
CA TYR A 440 -8.00 6.55 -1.68
C TYR A 440 -8.40 7.94 -1.15
N LEU A 441 -8.38 8.97 -2.01
CA LEU A 441 -8.77 10.35 -1.63
C LEU A 441 -10.24 10.46 -1.21
N ILE A 442 -11.12 9.60 -1.74
CA ILE A 442 -12.52 9.54 -1.31
C ILE A 442 -12.59 9.02 0.12
N PHE A 443 -11.80 7.99 0.48
CA PHE A 443 -11.75 7.50 1.86
C PHE A 443 -11.31 8.60 2.83
N SER A 444 -10.25 9.35 2.50
CA SER A 444 -9.77 10.49 3.30
C SER A 444 -10.87 11.55 3.52
N ASP A 445 -11.67 11.88 2.49
CA ASP A 445 -12.77 12.83 2.64
C ASP A 445 -13.98 12.26 3.41
N LEU A 446 -14.22 10.94 3.35
CA LEU A 446 -15.31 10.29 4.08
C LEU A 446 -15.10 10.25 5.59
N LEU A 447 -13.85 10.36 6.07
CA LEU A 447 -13.53 10.46 7.50
C LEU A 447 -14.12 11.70 8.16
N PHE A 448 -14.16 12.84 7.45
CA PHE A 448 -14.74 14.09 7.98
C PHE A 448 -16.19 13.91 8.45
N ASP A 449 -17.02 13.18 7.69
CA ASP A 449 -18.42 12.96 8.09
C ASP A 449 -18.58 12.19 9.42
N ALA A 450 -17.56 11.44 9.83
CA ALA A 450 -17.55 10.65 11.07
C ALA A 450 -16.81 11.36 12.23
N LEU A 451 -15.77 12.14 11.92
CA LEU A 451 -14.82 12.67 12.91
C LEU A 451 -14.87 14.19 13.07
N ASP A 452 -15.16 14.96 12.02
CA ASP A 452 -15.51 16.38 12.11
C ASP A 452 -16.53 16.79 11.03
N PRO A 453 -17.82 16.46 11.22
CA PRO A 453 -18.88 16.83 10.28
C PRO A 453 -19.14 18.35 10.24
N SER A 454 -18.44 19.14 11.07
CA SER A 454 -18.48 20.60 11.08
C SER A 454 -17.28 21.25 10.39
N ALA A 455 -16.33 20.46 9.88
CA ALA A 455 -15.13 20.95 9.21
C ALA A 455 -15.48 21.89 8.06
N THR A 456 -14.90 23.09 8.10
CA THR A 456 -15.03 24.07 7.01
C THR A 456 -14.03 23.73 5.92
N PRO A 457 -14.44 23.66 4.64
CA PRO A 457 -13.50 23.38 3.55
C PRO A 457 -12.38 24.41 3.46
N SER A 458 -11.16 23.95 3.23
CA SER A 458 -9.95 24.76 3.13
C SER A 458 -8.98 24.09 2.14
N HIS A 459 -8.57 24.83 1.11
CA HIS A 459 -7.70 24.32 0.06
C HIS A 459 -6.38 25.10 0.05
N GLN A 460 -5.35 24.50 0.67
CA GLN A 460 -4.00 25.06 0.79
C GLN A 460 -3.06 24.42 -0.22
N ALA A 461 -2.02 25.12 -0.63
CA ALA A 461 -0.97 24.59 -1.50
C ALA A 461 0.40 24.84 -0.88
N MET A 462 1.33 23.92 -1.11
CA MET A 462 2.73 24.07 -0.71
C MET A 462 3.60 23.73 -1.91
N VAL A 463 4.75 24.39 -1.99
CA VAL A 463 5.74 24.14 -3.03
C VAL A 463 7.12 24.26 -2.40
N ARG A 464 7.99 23.32 -2.75
CA ARG A 464 9.39 23.34 -2.34
C ARG A 464 10.32 23.20 -3.54
N LEU A 465 11.48 23.84 -3.44
CA LEU A 465 12.60 23.56 -4.33
C LEU A 465 13.41 22.45 -3.69
N GLU A 466 13.64 21.36 -4.42
CA GLU A 466 14.30 20.13 -3.94
C GLU A 466 15.79 20.11 -4.35
N ASP A 467 16.59 19.27 -3.70
CA ASP A 467 18.00 18.96 -4.02
C ASP A 467 18.91 20.20 -4.12
N VAL A 468 18.64 21.21 -3.29
CA VAL A 468 19.49 22.40 -3.22
C VAL A 468 20.71 22.12 -2.35
N SER A 469 21.90 22.17 -2.93
CA SER A 469 23.14 21.80 -2.26
C SER A 469 24.25 22.84 -2.50
N PRO A 470 25.43 22.70 -1.88
CA PRO A 470 26.62 23.47 -2.23
C PRO A 470 27.02 23.41 -3.72
N ALA A 471 26.54 22.43 -4.49
CA ALA A 471 26.74 22.36 -5.94
C ALA A 471 25.75 23.23 -6.75
N SER A 472 24.62 23.65 -6.18
CA SER A 472 23.55 24.37 -6.87
C SER A 472 23.95 25.77 -7.35
N ASN A 473 23.31 26.25 -8.42
CA ASN A 473 23.62 27.55 -9.00
C ASN A 473 22.94 28.72 -8.24
N PRO A 474 23.69 29.64 -7.62
CA PRO A 474 23.11 30.73 -6.82
C PRO A 474 22.18 31.68 -7.61
N ALA A 475 22.48 31.92 -8.89
CA ALA A 475 21.68 32.82 -9.73
C ALA A 475 20.36 32.17 -10.14
N THR A 476 20.35 30.85 -10.36
CA THR A 476 19.12 30.09 -10.60
C THR A 476 18.23 30.17 -9.37
N LEU A 477 18.74 29.83 -8.18
CA LEU A 477 18.00 29.91 -6.90
C LEU A 477 17.38 31.30 -6.66
N GLN A 478 18.14 32.37 -6.91
CA GLN A 478 17.64 33.75 -6.79
C GLN A 478 16.49 34.05 -7.76
N SER A 479 16.56 33.56 -9.01
CA SER A 479 15.50 33.78 -10.00
C SER A 479 14.18 33.09 -9.65
N PHE A 480 14.24 31.91 -9.03
CA PHE A 480 13.07 31.20 -8.51
C PHE A 480 12.48 31.94 -7.31
N ALA A 481 13.32 32.39 -6.37
CA ALA A 481 12.89 33.18 -5.21
C ALA A 481 12.22 34.51 -5.61
N ASP A 482 12.76 35.20 -6.62
CA ASP A 482 12.16 36.42 -7.16
C ASP A 482 10.81 36.16 -7.83
N TYR A 483 10.65 35.04 -8.53
CA TYR A 483 9.34 34.64 -9.05
C TYR A 483 8.33 34.37 -7.92
N MET A 484 8.66 33.52 -6.95
CA MET A 484 7.75 33.20 -5.84
C MET A 484 7.33 34.45 -5.05
N ALA A 485 8.28 35.33 -4.75
CA ALA A 485 8.00 36.62 -4.11
C ALA A 485 7.11 37.53 -4.99
N SER A 486 7.35 37.61 -6.30
CA SER A 486 6.49 38.38 -7.22
C SER A 486 5.05 37.88 -7.24
N GLN A 487 4.84 36.59 -6.92
CA GLN A 487 3.55 35.94 -6.86
C GLN A 487 2.93 35.94 -5.47
N ASN A 488 3.62 36.44 -4.44
CA ASN A 488 3.25 36.29 -3.02
C ASN A 488 2.97 34.80 -2.69
N VAL A 489 3.87 33.91 -3.12
CA VAL A 489 3.83 32.48 -2.83
C VAL A 489 4.88 32.21 -1.75
N PRO A 490 4.48 31.89 -0.51
CA PRO A 490 5.37 31.23 0.43
C PRO A 490 5.79 29.87 -0.15
N PHE A 491 7.03 29.49 0.09
CA PHE A 491 7.62 28.26 -0.42
C PHE A 491 8.68 27.77 0.57
N SER A 492 9.17 26.55 0.39
CA SER A 492 10.39 26.10 1.07
C SER A 492 11.48 25.71 0.10
N VAL A 493 12.68 25.55 0.63
CA VAL A 493 13.84 25.01 -0.09
C VAL A 493 14.40 23.91 0.79
N ASN A 494 14.37 22.70 0.27
CA ASN A 494 14.99 21.55 0.88
C ASN A 494 16.49 21.63 0.56
N VAL A 495 17.32 21.58 1.60
CA VAL A 495 18.76 21.83 1.47
C VAL A 495 19.55 20.65 1.98
N ILE A 496 20.42 20.12 1.12
CA ILE A 496 21.45 19.13 1.44
C ILE A 496 22.67 19.90 1.97
N PRO A 497 23.02 19.82 3.26
CA PRO A 497 24.04 20.70 3.86
C PRO A 497 25.50 20.37 3.47
N GLU A 498 25.76 19.17 2.96
CA GLU A 498 27.05 18.76 2.39
C GLU A 498 26.85 18.03 1.06
N TYR A 499 27.34 18.62 -0.03
CA TYR A 499 27.46 17.96 -1.32
C TYR A 499 28.68 17.04 -1.31
N THR A 500 28.54 15.81 -1.80
CA THR A 500 29.68 14.93 -2.06
C THR A 500 29.53 14.13 -3.36
N ASP A 501 30.64 14.04 -4.09
CA ASP A 501 30.92 13.08 -5.16
C ASP A 501 32.19 12.30 -4.73
N PRO A 502 32.04 11.20 -3.96
CA PRO A 502 33.15 10.47 -3.37
C PRO A 502 33.92 9.61 -4.38
N LEU A 503 33.40 9.46 -5.60
CA LEU A 503 33.99 8.66 -6.68
C LEU A 503 34.53 9.51 -7.85
N GLY A 504 34.27 10.82 -7.86
CA GLY A 504 34.65 11.74 -8.92
C GLY A 504 33.90 11.48 -10.23
N VAL A 505 32.65 11.03 -10.14
CA VAL A 505 31.81 10.62 -11.29
C VAL A 505 31.42 11.82 -12.16
N ASP A 506 31.06 12.95 -11.55
CA ASP A 506 30.67 14.18 -12.29
C ASP A 506 31.36 15.47 -11.81
N ASN A 507 32.33 15.35 -10.89
CA ASN A 507 33.10 16.47 -10.33
C ASN A 507 33.70 17.46 -11.36
N ALA A 508 33.87 17.06 -12.63
CA ALA A 508 34.37 17.91 -13.71
C ALA A 508 33.34 18.92 -14.25
N ASN A 509 32.04 18.66 -14.06
CA ASN A 509 30.93 19.51 -14.49
C ASN A 509 30.35 20.37 -13.34
N VAL A 510 30.60 19.97 -12.09
CA VAL A 510 30.14 20.70 -10.90
C VAL A 510 31.03 21.90 -10.58
N ALA A 511 30.44 23.11 -10.60
CA ALA A 511 31.18 24.36 -10.41
C ALA A 511 31.89 24.45 -9.04
N ALA A 512 31.26 23.94 -7.97
CA ALA A 512 31.86 23.86 -6.63
C ALA A 512 33.14 22.99 -6.60
N CYS A 513 33.25 22.00 -7.50
CA CYS A 513 34.40 21.11 -7.62
C CYS A 513 35.52 21.66 -8.52
N ALA A 514 35.40 22.89 -9.05
CA ALA A 514 36.36 23.47 -9.98
C ALA A 514 37.80 23.47 -9.43
N GLY A 515 38.72 22.88 -10.20
CA GLY A 515 40.13 22.71 -9.84
C GLY A 515 40.47 21.34 -9.23
N ILE A 516 39.47 20.51 -8.91
CA ILE A 516 39.66 19.10 -8.57
C ILE A 516 39.83 18.31 -9.89
N PRO A 517 40.81 17.38 -9.99
CA PRO A 517 40.97 16.54 -11.19
C PRO A 517 39.75 15.64 -11.44
N ALA A 518 39.36 15.44 -12.70
CA ALA A 518 38.29 14.52 -13.07
C ALA A 518 38.55 13.10 -12.52
N GLY A 519 37.54 12.47 -11.90
CA GLY A 519 37.69 11.15 -11.25
C GLY A 519 38.37 11.19 -9.87
N ALA A 520 38.50 12.35 -9.24
CA ALA A 520 38.94 12.50 -7.86
C ALA A 520 37.78 12.94 -6.95
N PRO A 521 37.74 12.53 -5.67
CA PRO A 521 36.64 12.89 -4.78
C PRO A 521 36.46 14.40 -4.63
N CYS A 522 35.21 14.85 -4.58
CA CYS A 522 34.82 16.21 -4.25
C CYS A 522 33.82 16.19 -3.09
N THR A 523 34.06 16.99 -2.06
CA THR A 523 33.12 17.20 -0.95
C THR A 523 33.11 18.68 -0.62
N LYS A 524 31.92 19.26 -0.44
CA LYS A 524 31.71 20.69 -0.17
C LYS A 524 30.58 20.86 0.83
N THR A 525 30.86 21.56 1.93
CA THR A 525 29.85 22.00 2.88
C THR A 525 29.25 23.34 2.43
N LEU A 526 28.10 23.70 3.00
CA LEU A 526 27.55 25.07 2.84
C LEU A 526 28.57 26.17 3.15
N ALA A 527 29.45 25.98 4.13
CA ALA A 527 30.46 26.98 4.51
C ALA A 527 31.55 27.19 3.45
N ASP A 528 31.81 26.19 2.59
CA ASP A 528 32.79 26.28 1.50
C ASP A 528 32.28 27.08 0.30
N GLU A 529 30.95 27.19 0.15
CA GLU A 529 30.28 27.79 -1.02
C GLU A 529 29.45 29.03 -0.64
N PRO A 530 30.11 30.16 -0.27
CA PRO A 530 29.43 31.35 0.24
C PRO A 530 28.47 32.01 -0.77
N GLY A 531 28.59 31.70 -2.06
CA GLY A 531 27.63 32.13 -3.08
C GLY A 531 26.25 31.46 -2.90
N VAL A 532 26.23 30.16 -2.60
CA VAL A 532 25.00 29.41 -2.30
C VAL A 532 24.39 29.91 -1.00
N VAL A 533 25.20 30.08 0.06
CA VAL A 533 24.74 30.63 1.35
C VAL A 533 24.13 32.04 1.19
N ALA A 534 24.69 32.88 0.31
CA ALA A 534 24.11 34.19 0.01
C ALA A 534 22.77 34.10 -0.75
N ALA A 535 22.59 33.10 -1.62
CA ALA A 535 21.31 32.84 -2.28
C ALA A 535 20.26 32.27 -1.32
N LEU A 536 20.63 31.37 -0.40
CA LEU A 536 19.73 30.86 0.65
C LEU A 536 19.27 31.98 1.60
N LYS A 537 20.17 32.89 2.02
CA LYS A 537 19.79 34.09 2.80
C LYS A 537 18.90 35.05 2.01
N TYR A 538 19.05 35.10 0.69
CA TYR A 538 18.15 35.86 -0.18
C TYR A 538 16.76 35.21 -0.25
N ILE A 539 16.68 33.87 -0.39
CA ILE A 539 15.44 33.09 -0.31
C ILE A 539 14.69 33.35 1.00
N GLU A 540 15.38 33.31 2.14
CA GLU A 540 14.79 33.64 3.46
C GLU A 540 14.21 35.07 3.46
N SER A 541 14.95 36.05 2.90
CA SER A 541 14.46 37.44 2.78
C SER A 541 13.25 37.61 1.84
N LYS A 542 12.91 36.59 1.07
CA LYS A 542 11.79 36.52 0.12
C LYS A 542 10.60 35.70 0.63
N GLY A 543 10.66 35.21 1.88
CA GLY A 543 9.62 34.38 2.49
C GLY A 543 9.73 32.89 2.16
N GLY A 544 10.90 32.43 1.70
CA GLY A 544 11.21 31.01 1.63
C GLY A 544 11.68 30.47 2.97
N THR A 545 11.24 29.26 3.35
CA THR A 545 11.72 28.54 4.54
C THR A 545 12.80 27.52 4.14
N LEU A 546 13.86 27.38 4.94
CA LEU A 546 14.88 26.34 4.72
C LEU A 546 14.52 25.06 5.50
N ASN A 547 14.49 23.93 4.80
CA ASN A 547 14.30 22.59 5.35
C ASN A 547 15.62 21.80 5.24
N GLU A 548 15.79 20.76 6.05
CA GLU A 548 16.94 19.85 5.95
C GLU A 548 16.57 18.59 5.15
N GLU A 549 17.39 18.24 4.17
CA GLU A 549 17.17 17.12 3.26
C GLU A 549 18.32 16.12 3.35
N GLY A 550 18.26 15.29 4.39
CA GLY A 550 19.40 14.46 4.80
C GLY A 550 20.60 15.29 5.30
N TYR A 551 21.73 14.60 5.51
CA TYR A 551 23.03 15.23 5.72
C TYR A 551 23.79 15.37 4.39
N THR A 552 23.85 14.28 3.61
CA THR A 552 24.53 14.26 2.31
C THR A 552 23.64 13.76 1.18
N HIS A 553 22.36 13.47 1.46
CA HIS A 553 21.38 12.83 0.58
C HIS A 553 21.69 11.38 0.21
N GLN A 554 22.96 11.03 0.03
CA GLN A 554 23.46 9.68 -0.24
C GLN A 554 23.98 8.96 1.03
N TYR A 555 23.96 7.62 1.02
CA TYR A 555 24.33 6.76 2.16
C TYR A 555 25.83 6.78 2.51
N SER A 556 26.70 6.47 1.55
CA SER A 556 28.16 6.39 1.70
C SER A 556 28.85 6.37 0.33
N ASN A 557 30.17 6.14 0.28
CA ASN A 557 30.97 6.07 -0.96
C ASN A 557 30.68 4.85 -1.88
N VAL A 558 29.42 4.42 -1.95
CA VAL A 558 28.90 3.30 -2.73
C VAL A 558 27.59 3.72 -3.43
N PRO A 559 27.42 3.42 -4.73
CA PRO A 559 26.16 3.69 -5.42
C PRO A 559 24.95 2.97 -4.81
N ASN A 560 23.85 3.71 -4.65
CA ASN A 560 22.64 3.29 -3.94
C ASN A 560 21.36 3.94 -4.51
N PRO A 561 20.97 3.67 -5.78
CA PRO A 561 21.51 2.71 -6.73
C PRO A 561 22.28 3.31 -7.93
N TYR A 562 22.46 4.62 -8.01
CA TYR A 562 22.97 5.36 -9.16
C TYR A 562 24.49 5.60 -9.08
N THR A 563 24.97 6.63 -8.37
CA THR A 563 26.34 7.17 -8.56
C THR A 563 27.17 7.31 -7.28
N GLY A 564 26.53 7.38 -6.10
CA GLY A 564 27.11 7.81 -4.83
C GLY A 564 27.21 9.33 -4.68
N ILE A 565 26.62 10.12 -5.59
CA ILE A 565 26.58 11.60 -5.50
C ILE A 565 25.36 12.04 -4.66
N SER A 566 25.48 13.15 -3.93
CA SER A 566 24.35 13.85 -3.30
C SER A 566 23.26 14.24 -4.32
N GLY A 567 21.99 13.98 -3.99
CA GLY A 567 20.83 14.17 -4.88
C GLY A 567 20.47 12.91 -5.67
N ASP A 568 21.48 12.22 -6.22
CA ASP A 568 21.25 11.02 -7.04
C ASP A 568 20.75 9.80 -6.24
N ASP A 569 21.28 9.59 -5.03
CA ASP A 569 21.13 8.34 -4.24
C ASP A 569 20.42 8.55 -2.90
N ALA A 570 19.98 7.45 -2.27
CA ALA A 570 19.31 7.47 -0.95
C ALA A 570 20.27 7.37 0.24
N GLU A 571 19.92 8.05 1.35
CA GLU A 571 20.73 8.16 2.57
C GLU A 571 20.46 7.03 3.57
N PHE A 572 19.19 6.81 3.94
CA PHE A 572 18.79 5.94 5.07
C PHE A 572 18.21 4.59 4.63
N TYR A 573 18.17 4.30 3.33
CA TYR A 573 17.59 3.06 2.82
C TYR A 573 18.32 2.52 1.58
N LYS A 574 18.29 1.20 1.42
CA LYS A 574 19.01 0.49 0.37
C LYS A 574 18.16 0.31 -0.88
N ALA A 575 18.62 0.87 -1.99
CA ALA A 575 18.04 0.71 -3.31
C ALA A 575 18.88 -0.23 -4.18
N VAL A 576 18.21 -0.98 -5.06
CA VAL A 576 18.88 -1.80 -6.08
C VAL A 576 18.19 -1.62 -7.43
N CYS A 577 18.97 -1.70 -8.50
CA CYS A 577 18.44 -1.73 -9.86
C CYS A 577 17.88 -3.12 -10.20
N SER A 578 16.76 -3.19 -10.95
CA SER A 578 16.21 -4.46 -11.43
C SER A 578 15.48 -4.31 -12.78
N SER A 579 15.76 -5.23 -13.71
CA SER A 579 14.98 -5.36 -14.97
C SER A 579 13.49 -5.69 -14.81
N THR A 580 12.98 -5.83 -13.58
CA THR A 580 11.57 -6.07 -13.26
C THR A 580 11.14 -5.29 -12.02
N GLN A 581 9.92 -4.73 -12.03
CA GLN A 581 9.26 -4.08 -10.88
C GLN A 581 8.98 -5.03 -9.68
N ASN A 582 9.48 -6.27 -9.71
CA ASN A 582 9.08 -7.31 -8.77
C ASN A 582 9.76 -7.13 -7.41
N THR A 583 9.01 -6.65 -6.43
CA THR A 583 9.39 -6.60 -5.00
C THR A 583 9.47 -7.98 -4.34
N ALA A 584 8.89 -9.03 -4.93
CA ALA A 584 8.88 -10.35 -4.31
C ALA A 584 10.29 -10.96 -4.21
N THR A 585 10.77 -11.10 -2.99
CA THR A 585 12.10 -11.58 -2.60
C THR A 585 12.39 -13.02 -3.08
N PRO A 586 13.60 -13.33 -3.59
CA PRO A 586 14.72 -12.43 -3.82
C PRO A 586 14.52 -11.54 -5.05
N VAL A 587 14.74 -10.23 -4.87
CA VAL A 587 14.79 -9.26 -5.98
C VAL A 587 15.90 -9.67 -6.94
N THR A 588 15.60 -9.68 -8.25
CA THR A 588 16.62 -9.98 -9.27
C THR A 588 17.39 -8.71 -9.59
N VAL A 589 18.45 -8.47 -8.84
CA VAL A 589 19.32 -7.29 -9.00
C VAL A 589 20.04 -7.31 -10.34
N THR A 590 19.99 -6.22 -11.09
CA THR A 590 20.91 -5.94 -12.19
C THR A 590 22.17 -5.29 -11.61
N ALA A 591 23.33 -5.93 -11.82
CA ALA A 591 24.62 -5.51 -11.28
C ALA A 591 25.21 -4.33 -12.08
N THR A 592 24.42 -3.27 -12.23
CA THR A 592 24.69 -2.07 -13.03
C THR A 592 24.36 -0.84 -12.21
N SER A 593 25.39 -0.05 -11.93
CA SER A 593 25.29 1.33 -11.45
C SER A 593 25.97 2.24 -12.51
N PRO A 594 25.41 3.41 -12.83
CA PRO A 594 24.08 3.86 -12.41
C PRO A 594 22.94 2.99 -12.95
N CYS A 595 21.81 2.98 -12.26
CA CYS A 595 20.66 2.18 -12.66
C CYS A 595 20.11 2.70 -14.01
N PRO A 596 20.06 1.88 -15.07
CA PRO A 596 19.57 2.34 -16.36
C PRO A 596 18.11 2.81 -16.27
N THR A 597 17.76 3.90 -16.95
CA THR A 597 16.39 4.47 -16.95
C THR A 597 15.30 3.51 -17.45
N THR A 598 15.68 2.37 -18.06
CA THR A 598 14.77 1.29 -18.48
C THR A 598 14.53 0.19 -17.44
N ASP A 599 15.35 0.15 -16.39
CA ASP A 599 15.26 -0.78 -15.26
C ASP A 599 14.58 -0.08 -14.06
N TYR A 600 13.96 -0.83 -13.16
CA TYR A 600 13.26 -0.31 -12.00
C TYR A 600 14.21 -0.11 -10.82
N VAL A 601 14.01 0.96 -10.05
CA VAL A 601 14.56 1.07 -8.69
C VAL A 601 13.69 0.23 -7.76
N VAL A 602 14.31 -0.62 -6.95
CA VAL A 602 13.64 -1.46 -5.96
C VAL A 602 14.27 -1.20 -4.60
N TRP A 603 13.44 -0.75 -3.65
CA TRP A 603 13.81 -0.55 -2.25
C TRP A 603 13.87 -1.90 -1.53
N THR A 604 14.95 -2.17 -0.79
CA THR A 604 15.30 -3.53 -0.30
C THR A 604 15.44 -3.68 1.21
N GLY A 605 15.41 -2.58 1.95
CA GLY A 605 15.53 -2.55 3.41
C GLY A 605 16.47 -1.45 3.88
N PRO A 606 16.71 -1.35 5.19
CA PRO A 606 17.69 -0.43 5.77
C PRO A 606 19.12 -0.65 5.24
N VAL A 607 19.97 0.37 5.40
CA VAL A 607 21.38 0.33 4.97
C VAL A 607 22.25 -0.54 5.88
N ASP A 608 23.46 -0.87 5.43
CA ASP A 608 24.38 -1.70 6.21
C ASP A 608 24.93 -0.92 7.42
N GLY A 609 24.53 -1.30 8.64
CA GLY A 609 24.91 -0.56 9.87
C GLY A 609 23.85 0.41 10.40
N ASP A 610 22.65 0.40 9.78
CA ASP A 610 21.40 1.00 10.26
C ASP A 610 21.27 0.95 11.80
N SER A 611 21.04 2.12 12.39
CA SER A 611 20.72 2.28 13.81
C SER A 611 20.40 3.72 14.15
N GLN A 612 19.52 3.92 15.15
CA GLN A 612 19.14 5.23 15.66
C GLN A 612 20.36 6.10 16.03
N ALA A 613 21.43 5.50 16.55
CA ALA A 613 22.66 6.23 16.88
C ALA A 613 23.41 6.74 15.63
N TRP A 614 23.49 5.92 14.58
CA TRP A 614 24.09 6.30 13.29
C TRP A 614 23.27 7.40 12.61
N ALA A 615 21.95 7.26 12.52
CA ALA A 615 21.09 8.30 11.97
C ALA A 615 21.15 9.59 12.80
N THR A 616 21.20 9.50 14.14
CA THR A 616 21.36 10.69 15.01
C THR A 616 22.64 11.45 14.69
N GLU A 617 23.78 10.76 14.45
CA GLU A 617 25.04 11.41 14.06
C GLU A 617 24.90 12.18 12.74
N ARG A 618 24.22 11.60 11.74
CA ARG A 618 23.99 12.24 10.44
C ARG A 618 23.06 13.46 10.57
N VAL A 619 21.86 13.26 11.13
CA VAL A 619 20.83 14.29 11.36
C VAL A 619 21.39 15.47 12.18
N THR A 620 22.22 15.22 13.20
CA THR A 620 22.82 16.32 13.99
C THR A 620 24.01 16.99 13.31
N THR A 621 24.72 16.29 12.42
CA THR A 621 25.79 16.87 11.60
C THR A 621 25.24 17.81 10.55
N GLY A 622 24.15 17.44 9.86
CA GLY A 622 23.44 18.31 8.91
C GLY A 622 23.03 19.64 9.55
N LYS A 623 22.24 19.60 10.64
CA LYS A 623 21.91 20.79 11.45
C LYS A 623 23.11 21.67 11.81
N ALA A 624 24.21 21.04 12.23
CA ALA A 624 25.42 21.77 12.62
C ALA A 624 26.05 22.54 11.44
N LEU A 625 25.90 22.07 10.21
CA LEU A 625 26.41 22.74 9.01
C LEU A 625 25.56 23.96 8.60
N PHE A 626 24.24 23.93 8.75
CA PHE A 626 23.40 25.13 8.62
C PHE A 626 23.83 26.22 9.62
N GLN A 627 24.05 25.83 10.88
CA GLN A 627 24.52 26.74 11.92
C GLN A 627 25.90 27.32 11.61
N GLN A 628 26.83 26.51 11.10
CA GLN A 628 28.18 26.95 10.71
C GLN A 628 28.18 27.91 9.51
N ALA A 629 27.28 27.71 8.53
CA ALA A 629 27.03 28.64 7.43
C ALA A 629 26.30 29.94 7.88
N GLY A 630 25.82 29.98 9.13
CA GLY A 630 25.04 31.07 9.68
C GLY A 630 23.70 31.27 8.97
N LEU A 631 23.07 30.18 8.55
CA LEU A 631 21.69 30.12 8.05
C LEU A 631 20.72 29.86 9.23
N THR A 632 19.41 29.99 9.00
CA THR A 632 18.43 29.45 9.94
C THR A 632 18.60 27.93 10.02
N VAL A 633 18.64 27.38 11.24
CA VAL A 633 18.67 25.93 11.44
C VAL A 633 17.27 25.37 11.18
N PRO A 634 17.10 24.38 10.29
CA PRO A 634 15.78 23.86 9.95
C PRO A 634 14.99 23.27 11.12
N SER A 635 13.67 23.47 11.07
CA SER A 635 12.68 22.85 11.95
C SER A 635 11.80 21.80 11.25
N VAL A 636 11.96 21.64 9.93
CA VAL A 636 11.28 20.66 9.09
C VAL A 636 12.33 19.77 8.43
N TRP A 637 12.07 18.47 8.41
CA TRP A 637 12.93 17.46 7.78
C TRP A 637 12.27 16.84 6.55
N ILE A 638 13.09 16.50 5.56
CA ILE A 638 12.73 15.63 4.44
C ILE A 638 13.73 14.49 4.40
N THR A 639 13.22 13.26 4.44
CA THR A 639 14.04 12.06 4.25
C THR A 639 14.39 11.92 2.77
N PRO A 640 15.67 11.82 2.38
CA PRO A 640 16.08 11.59 0.99
C PRO A 640 15.32 10.43 0.34
N HIS A 641 14.64 10.72 -0.78
CA HIS A 641 13.68 9.85 -1.49
C HIS A 641 12.54 9.23 -0.66
N TYR A 642 12.27 9.69 0.57
CA TYR A 642 11.20 9.22 1.44
C TYR A 642 11.37 7.81 2.05
N PHE A 643 12.61 7.31 2.15
CA PHE A 643 12.88 6.01 2.77
C PHE A 643 13.90 6.11 3.91
N ALA A 644 13.45 5.78 5.11
CA ALA A 644 14.28 5.49 6.27
C ALA A 644 13.76 4.24 7.00
N SER A 645 14.55 3.72 7.93
CA SER A 645 14.14 2.65 8.83
C SER A 645 13.38 3.20 10.04
N ALA A 646 12.65 2.35 10.76
CA ALA A 646 12.03 2.72 12.04
C ALA A 646 13.01 3.30 13.09
N PRO A 647 14.22 2.73 13.32
CA PRO A 647 15.18 3.36 14.23
C PRO A 647 15.76 4.67 13.68
N ASP A 648 15.82 4.86 12.37
CA ASP A 648 16.28 6.11 11.77
C ASP A 648 15.21 7.21 11.85
N TYR A 649 13.93 6.91 11.61
CA TYR A 649 12.83 7.83 11.92
C TYR A 649 12.82 8.22 13.41
N ALA A 650 13.02 7.26 14.32
CA ALA A 650 13.19 7.56 15.74
C ALA A 650 14.42 8.42 16.09
N ALA A 651 15.41 8.55 15.19
CA ALA A 651 16.50 9.51 15.31
C ALA A 651 16.09 10.89 14.79
N ILE A 652 15.43 10.94 13.63
CA ILE A 652 14.93 12.15 12.98
C ILE A 652 13.91 12.87 13.89
N ASP A 653 12.88 12.16 14.35
CA ASP A 653 11.82 12.66 15.25
C ASP A 653 12.39 13.20 16.58
N SER A 654 13.54 12.68 17.02
CA SER A 654 14.23 13.19 18.22
C SER A 654 14.84 14.60 18.03
N GLN A 655 15.01 15.03 16.78
CA GLN A 655 15.61 16.31 16.39
C GLN A 655 14.62 17.25 15.67
N PHE A 656 13.56 16.72 15.06
CA PHE A 656 12.63 17.43 14.18
C PHE A 656 11.17 17.16 14.58
N PRO A 657 10.39 18.19 14.94
CA PRO A 657 8.98 18.05 15.32
C PRO A 657 8.00 18.04 14.11
N VAL A 658 8.53 18.00 12.89
CA VAL A 658 7.77 18.00 11.63
C VAL A 658 8.61 17.33 10.54
N ARG A 659 8.01 16.38 9.81
CA ARG A 659 8.54 15.83 8.55
C ARG A 659 7.65 16.26 7.37
N TYR A 660 8.21 16.43 6.17
CA TYR A 660 7.47 16.88 4.98
C TYR A 660 7.67 15.92 3.81
N GLU A 661 6.95 14.80 3.86
CA GLU A 661 7.30 13.64 3.06
C GLU A 661 6.10 12.72 2.75
N ARG A 662 6.39 11.76 1.88
CA ARG A 662 5.66 10.50 1.78
C ARG A 662 6.33 9.52 2.76
N GLU A 663 5.65 8.48 3.19
CA GLU A 663 6.22 7.54 4.18
C GLU A 663 6.09 6.09 3.74
N THR A 664 7.02 5.25 4.20
CA THR A 664 6.97 3.80 3.96
C THR A 664 6.98 3.05 5.29
N PHE A 665 5.90 2.30 5.55
CA PHE A 665 5.71 1.55 6.78
C PHE A 665 5.98 0.05 6.56
N PRO A 666 6.85 -0.59 7.36
CA PRO A 666 7.01 -2.05 7.36
C PRO A 666 5.91 -2.71 8.21
N SER A 667 5.54 -3.95 7.86
CA SER A 667 4.71 -4.78 8.74
C SER A 667 5.46 -5.13 10.03
N GLY A 668 4.71 -5.41 11.10
CA GLY A 668 5.20 -5.54 12.47
C GLY A 668 5.37 -4.22 13.23
N LEU A 669 5.13 -3.06 12.60
CA LEU A 669 5.35 -1.74 13.22
C LEU A 669 4.38 -1.44 14.38
N ILE A 670 3.11 -1.84 14.25
CA ILE A 670 2.09 -1.56 15.27
C ILE A 670 1.71 -2.80 16.09
N THR A 671 2.13 -3.99 15.67
CA THR A 671 1.91 -5.27 16.37
C THR A 671 2.94 -5.47 17.51
N PRO A 672 2.56 -5.41 18.81
CA PRO A 672 3.53 -5.43 19.89
C PRO A 672 4.33 -6.73 19.98
N GLY A 673 5.66 -6.61 19.95
CA GLY A 673 6.59 -7.73 20.01
C GLY A 673 6.81 -8.46 18.68
N ALA A 674 6.20 -8.00 17.59
CA ALA A 674 6.58 -8.43 16.24
C ALA A 674 7.99 -7.91 15.88
N ALA A 675 8.64 -8.59 14.94
CA ALA A 675 9.82 -8.06 14.25
C ALA A 675 9.36 -7.26 13.03
N LEU A 676 10.03 -6.15 12.74
CA LEU A 676 9.78 -5.36 11.53
C LEU A 676 10.18 -6.17 10.28
N ASP A 677 9.28 -6.28 9.31
CA ASP A 677 9.53 -6.95 8.03
C ASP A 677 9.44 -5.96 6.87
N TYR A 678 10.61 -5.42 6.50
CA TYR A 678 10.80 -4.50 5.37
C TYR A 678 10.64 -5.15 3.99
N SER A 679 10.34 -6.46 3.89
CA SER A 679 9.90 -7.08 2.63
C SER A 679 8.38 -6.96 2.41
N HIS A 680 7.65 -6.53 3.44
CA HIS A 680 6.22 -6.27 3.43
C HIS A 680 5.98 -4.82 3.86
N THR A 681 6.00 -3.89 2.90
CA THR A 681 5.86 -2.46 3.14
C THR A 681 4.64 -1.85 2.46
N PHE A 682 4.15 -0.74 3.01
CA PHE A 682 3.14 0.12 2.40
C PHE A 682 3.68 1.56 2.31
N GLY A 683 3.68 2.11 1.10
CA GLY A 683 4.01 3.51 0.85
C GLY A 683 2.75 4.37 0.87
N GLN A 684 2.75 5.45 1.65
CA GLN A 684 1.62 6.34 1.86
C GLN A 684 1.97 7.80 1.51
N PHE A 685 1.01 8.51 0.95
CA PHE A 685 0.99 9.98 0.89
C PHE A 685 -0.28 10.49 1.59
N PHE A 686 -0.26 11.75 2.04
CA PHE A 686 -1.33 12.33 2.85
C PHE A 686 -1.95 13.55 2.16
N PRO A 687 -3.28 13.63 2.00
CA PRO A 687 -3.90 14.80 1.38
C PRO A 687 -4.07 16.00 2.33
N TYR A 688 -3.74 15.85 3.62
CA TYR A 688 -3.80 16.87 4.67
C TYR A 688 -2.81 16.51 5.78
N VAL A 689 -2.50 17.45 6.69
CA VAL A 689 -1.55 17.21 7.80
C VAL A 689 -2.07 16.09 8.71
N VAL A 690 -1.17 15.16 9.06
CA VAL A 690 -1.45 14.00 9.91
C VAL A 690 -0.38 13.86 10.98
N HIS A 691 -0.62 12.95 11.93
CA HIS A 691 0.44 12.29 12.68
C HIS A 691 0.55 10.82 12.27
N ASP A 692 1.76 10.34 12.06
CA ASP A 692 2.02 8.99 11.57
C ASP A 692 2.15 7.93 12.70
N ALA A 693 2.40 6.67 12.33
CA ALA A 693 2.52 5.54 13.27
C ALA A 693 3.82 5.54 14.11
N TYR A 694 4.88 6.21 13.65
CA TYR A 694 6.06 6.59 14.43
C TYR A 694 5.67 7.65 15.47
N GLY A 695 4.92 8.68 15.06
CA GLY A 695 4.17 9.60 15.92
C GLY A 695 4.29 11.08 15.56
N GLU A 696 5.06 11.41 14.52
CA GLU A 696 5.50 12.76 14.21
C GLU A 696 4.46 13.53 13.37
N GLU A 697 4.47 14.87 13.38
CA GLU A 697 3.61 15.66 12.49
C GLU A 697 4.14 15.59 11.05
N ILE A 698 3.30 15.17 10.10
CA ILE A 698 3.65 15.02 8.69
C ILE A 698 2.91 16.05 7.84
N LEU A 699 3.68 16.87 7.13
CA LEU A 699 3.16 17.77 6.10
C LEU A 699 2.89 17.00 4.80
N PRO A 700 1.73 17.21 4.14
CA PRO A 700 1.39 16.60 2.86
C PRO A 700 2.47 16.75 1.81
N GLU A 701 2.88 15.66 1.18
CA GLU A 701 3.61 15.66 -0.09
C GLU A 701 2.85 14.76 -1.08
N ASN A 702 1.79 15.30 -1.70
CA ASN A 702 0.72 14.51 -2.31
C ASN A 702 0.51 14.71 -3.80
N LEU A 703 1.30 15.57 -4.44
CA LEU A 703 1.37 15.70 -5.90
C LEU A 703 2.78 15.33 -6.42
N GLY A 704 3.83 15.35 -5.59
CA GLY A 704 5.18 14.96 -6.01
C GLY A 704 5.79 15.97 -7.00
N ASP A 705 6.42 15.47 -8.05
CA ASP A 705 7.32 16.20 -8.94
C ASP A 705 6.83 16.51 -10.36
N TYR A 706 7.48 17.51 -10.95
CA TYR A 706 7.55 17.72 -12.40
C TYR A 706 8.73 16.92 -12.96
N GLU A 707 8.41 15.78 -13.60
CA GLU A 707 9.38 14.85 -14.17
C GLU A 707 9.09 14.62 -15.67
N PRO A 708 9.55 15.50 -16.58
CA PRO A 708 9.14 15.48 -17.98
C PRO A 708 9.72 14.29 -18.79
N THR A 709 10.48 13.40 -18.14
CA THR A 709 11.12 12.24 -18.77
C THR A 709 10.65 10.93 -18.13
N ALA A 710 10.43 9.90 -18.95
CA ALA A 710 10.09 8.58 -18.43
C ALA A 710 11.34 7.88 -17.90
N GLN A 711 11.42 7.65 -16.60
CA GLN A 711 12.56 7.00 -15.95
C GLN A 711 12.12 5.91 -14.96
N ASN A 712 12.93 4.86 -14.88
CA ASN A 712 12.87 3.77 -13.90
C ASN A 712 11.51 3.07 -13.70
N GLY A 713 10.67 3.07 -14.74
CA GLY A 713 9.32 2.50 -14.74
C GLY A 713 8.20 3.50 -14.49
N ASN A 714 8.53 4.74 -14.13
CA ASN A 714 7.60 5.84 -13.95
C ASN A 714 7.29 6.50 -15.32
N PRO A 715 6.02 6.88 -15.58
CA PRO A 715 5.68 7.70 -16.74
C PRO A 715 6.20 9.14 -16.55
N PRO A 716 6.34 9.92 -17.64
CA PRO A 716 6.58 11.35 -17.52
C PRO A 716 5.42 12.02 -16.79
N ARG A 717 5.73 13.03 -15.98
CA ARG A 717 4.82 13.89 -15.24
C ARG A 717 5.07 15.33 -15.66
N VAL A 718 4.11 15.95 -16.35
CA VAL A 718 4.21 17.33 -16.82
C VAL A 718 3.27 18.24 -16.04
N GLU A 719 3.31 19.55 -16.30
CA GLU A 719 2.56 20.54 -15.51
C GLU A 719 1.06 20.27 -15.48
N SER A 720 0.51 19.74 -16.59
CA SER A 720 -0.92 19.40 -16.68
C SER A 720 -1.33 18.24 -15.78
N ASP A 721 -0.41 17.34 -15.44
CA ASP A 721 -0.68 16.18 -14.59
C ASP A 721 -0.80 16.64 -13.13
N ILE A 722 0.20 17.38 -12.63
CA ILE A 722 0.20 18.00 -11.29
C ILE A 722 -1.03 18.91 -11.09
N ILE A 723 -1.36 19.74 -12.08
CA ILE A 723 -2.56 20.60 -12.03
C ILE A 723 -3.85 19.75 -12.03
N ASN A 724 -3.89 18.62 -12.73
CA ASN A 724 -5.05 17.73 -12.73
C ASN A 724 -5.20 16.97 -11.41
N GLU A 725 -4.10 16.51 -10.81
CA GLU A 725 -4.07 15.87 -9.48
C GLU A 725 -4.55 16.86 -8.41
N ALA A 726 -4.03 18.10 -8.40
CA ALA A 726 -4.53 19.17 -7.54
C ALA A 726 -6.04 19.39 -7.74
N LYS A 727 -6.53 19.38 -8.98
CA LYS A 727 -7.97 19.52 -9.27
C LYS A 727 -8.79 18.36 -8.73
N VAL A 728 -8.31 17.12 -8.81
CA VAL A 728 -9.00 15.94 -8.24
C VAL A 728 -9.02 16.03 -6.71
N ASN A 729 -7.92 16.47 -6.11
CA ASN A 729 -7.78 16.60 -4.65
C ASN A 729 -8.69 17.67 -4.02
N LEU A 730 -9.24 18.63 -4.78
CA LEU A 730 -10.27 19.58 -4.32
C LEU A 730 -11.51 18.91 -3.69
N ALA A 731 -11.76 17.63 -3.97
CA ALA A 731 -12.86 16.88 -3.36
C ALA A 731 -12.62 16.50 -1.90
N VAL A 732 -11.38 16.59 -1.39
CA VAL A 732 -11.04 16.46 0.03
C VAL A 732 -11.28 17.81 0.71
N ARG A 733 -12.14 17.85 1.75
CA ARG A 733 -12.57 19.09 2.40
C ARG A 733 -11.41 20.00 2.82
N GLN A 734 -10.39 19.45 3.47
CA GLN A 734 -9.22 20.22 3.93
C GLN A 734 -7.95 19.84 3.16
N GLY A 735 -8.10 19.54 1.85
CA GLY A 735 -7.05 18.98 1.01
C GLY A 735 -5.95 19.97 0.63
N PHE A 736 -4.70 19.52 0.67
CA PHE A 736 -3.51 20.24 0.23
C PHE A 736 -3.15 19.94 -1.23
N ALA A 737 -2.64 20.91 -1.98
CA ALA A 737 -1.97 20.70 -3.26
C ALA A 737 -0.47 20.92 -3.05
N SER A 738 0.25 19.86 -2.70
CA SER A 738 1.65 19.93 -2.25
C SER A 738 2.60 19.23 -3.20
N PHE A 739 3.64 19.94 -3.65
CA PHE A 739 4.54 19.46 -4.68
C PHE A 739 6.00 19.90 -4.49
N PHE A 740 6.92 19.16 -5.11
CA PHE A 740 8.34 19.48 -5.19
C PHE A 740 8.81 19.75 -6.62
N TYR A 741 9.95 20.44 -6.73
CA TYR A 741 10.47 20.89 -8.01
C TYR A 741 11.98 21.11 -7.92
N ASP A 742 12.79 20.27 -8.59
CA ASP A 742 14.23 20.51 -8.69
C ASP A 742 14.49 21.77 -9.55
N ALA A 743 15.18 22.75 -8.96
CA ALA A 743 15.53 24.02 -9.61
C ALA A 743 16.89 24.01 -10.34
N ASN A 744 17.70 22.98 -10.15
CA ASN A 744 18.96 22.74 -10.86
C ASN A 744 18.69 22.26 -12.30
N ASP A 745 17.74 21.34 -12.46
CA ASP A 745 17.46 20.57 -13.67
C ASP A 745 16.31 21.16 -14.50
N ASN A 746 15.28 21.73 -13.85
CA ASN A 746 14.04 22.11 -14.53
C ASN A 746 13.88 23.63 -14.76
N PRO A 747 13.44 24.08 -15.95
CA PRO A 747 13.30 25.52 -16.24
C PRO A 747 12.16 26.19 -15.48
N LEU A 748 12.43 27.36 -14.87
CA LEU A 748 11.47 28.19 -14.14
C LEU A 748 10.08 28.36 -14.81
N ALA A 749 10.01 28.38 -16.15
CA ALA A 749 8.75 28.52 -16.90
C ALA A 749 7.73 27.39 -16.65
N ASN A 750 8.18 26.16 -16.36
CA ASN A 750 7.27 25.05 -16.05
C ASN A 750 6.68 25.24 -14.63
N LEU A 751 7.51 25.60 -13.65
CA LEU A 751 7.06 25.96 -12.30
C LEU A 751 6.08 27.16 -12.31
N GLN A 752 6.32 28.15 -13.16
CA GLN A 752 5.39 29.27 -13.37
C GLN A 752 4.00 28.80 -13.81
N THR A 753 3.95 27.80 -14.70
CA THR A 753 2.72 27.20 -15.19
C THR A 753 1.99 26.42 -14.10
N ILE A 754 2.70 25.60 -13.31
CA ILE A 754 2.14 24.81 -12.21
C ILE A 754 1.52 25.72 -11.14
N VAL A 755 2.30 26.68 -10.62
CA VAL A 755 1.85 27.63 -9.59
C VAL A 755 0.63 28.43 -10.07
N THR A 756 0.63 28.89 -11.33
CA THR A 756 -0.51 29.60 -11.92
C THR A 756 -1.74 28.69 -12.04
N GLY A 757 -1.56 27.44 -12.45
CA GLY A 757 -2.63 26.44 -12.56
C GLY A 757 -3.28 26.13 -11.20
N ILE A 758 -2.47 25.88 -10.17
CA ILE A 758 -2.94 25.59 -8.81
C ILE A 758 -3.69 26.79 -8.22
N LYS A 759 -3.19 28.02 -8.40
CA LYS A 759 -3.93 29.24 -8.01
C LYS A 759 -5.27 29.38 -8.73
N ASN A 760 -5.32 29.08 -10.03
CA ASN A 760 -6.57 29.15 -10.81
C ASN A 760 -7.63 28.11 -10.38
N LEU A 761 -7.23 27.05 -9.67
CA LEU A 761 -8.14 26.10 -9.03
C LEU A 761 -8.71 26.60 -7.69
N GLY A 762 -8.22 27.72 -7.15
CA GLY A 762 -8.68 28.33 -5.90
C GLY A 762 -7.82 28.03 -4.67
N TYR A 763 -6.70 27.31 -4.84
CA TYR A 763 -5.77 27.01 -3.74
C TYR A 763 -5.03 28.26 -3.24
N THR A 764 -4.84 28.32 -1.92
CA THR A 764 -4.02 29.36 -1.25
C THR A 764 -2.64 28.78 -0.92
N PHE A 765 -1.57 29.34 -1.48
CA PHE A 765 -0.21 28.92 -1.14
C PHE A 765 0.18 29.36 0.28
N VAL A 766 0.76 28.44 1.05
CA VAL A 766 1.19 28.60 2.46
C VAL A 766 2.60 28.03 2.64
N GLY A 767 3.30 28.47 3.69
CA GLY A 767 4.61 27.94 4.05
C GLY A 767 4.47 26.72 4.99
N PRO A 768 5.47 25.82 5.06
CA PRO A 768 5.43 24.64 5.93
C PRO A 768 5.44 24.99 7.44
N THR A 769 5.78 26.23 7.79
CA THR A 769 5.80 26.77 9.16
C THR A 769 4.67 27.76 9.43
N ASP A 770 3.67 27.84 8.55
CA ASP A 770 2.49 28.68 8.73
C ASP A 770 1.59 28.13 9.86
N PRO A 771 1.14 28.93 10.84
CA PRO A 771 0.24 28.47 11.91
C PRO A 771 -1.14 27.99 11.45
N THR A 772 -1.46 28.11 10.16
CA THR A 772 -2.65 27.50 9.53
C THR A 772 -2.38 26.12 8.93
N VAL A 773 -1.14 25.63 9.01
CA VAL A 773 -0.69 24.31 8.55
C VAL A 773 -0.39 23.41 9.74
N THR A 774 0.49 23.82 10.65
CA THR A 774 0.91 23.02 11.81
C THR A 774 0.03 23.23 13.03
N GLY A 775 -0.23 22.17 13.79
CA GLY A 775 -1.16 22.16 14.94
C GLY A 775 -0.58 22.69 16.24
N GLY A 776 -0.18 23.97 16.29
CA GLY A 776 0.41 24.63 17.48
C GLY A 776 -0.56 24.99 18.61
#